data_AF-A0A9W7AYK4-F1
#
_entry.id   AF-A0A9W7AYK4-F1
#
_cell.length_a   1.000
_cell.length_b   1.000
_cell.length_c   1.000
_cell.angle_alpha   90.00
_cell.angle_beta   90.00
_cell.angle_gamma   90.00
#
_symmetry.space_group_name_H-M   'P 1'
#
loop_
_entity.id
_entity.type
_entity.pdbx_description
1 polymer ?
#
loop_
_entity_poly.entity_id
_entity_poly.type
_entity_poly.pdbx_seq_one_letter_code
_entity_poly.pdbx_strand_id
1 'polypeptide(L)'
;MFPSSSLFEKWAKELREQKYAFIPGKDMLALLHSFGATPASISPSTVKSLFPTLPVNPSMSYKFAAESSVLLTPPSTKPSPLPVLPFVLYADDMSHPDGLEGVERLYASLPPSYSTGPLMSSFANLSNALLHSFRSTLPPNSPSLLPPAWDHASPSLVVKQWPARTVLRASDSVGEPSPEGVHQDGCELGCITFVDRDNVLPPTGANRVWGLEQPVGKAGGGDRNLLDGKVLGEYFDTFVFLDRHVKHEATAFEARDEGRDATRDVIVTFARRPRKDGGDFGRGGEKGGRRGFMTRAGGGGKRVAVVGGGPSAMAVINAVSKLEDPRRVEVTVFERQEEWGGMWNYDWRVGSDERGRAVGGSMYQQLWSNSAKETNEMLDYGYVEHFGGPTPSYLPREMMRDYIVGRVEKAMREEGVKVDVRFGEGVERVEWDEEKGGFGVWGDGREESEEFDNVIVASGHFSVPSSVSFPGFSDFNGRIMHSTDFRNALEFAGRKVVIVGNGNSGEDIALQCHKYGAEEVKLTYRTERSKIKWPSGIEEIPNLARVGGPEGRTCYFKDGSSVDGVDAIVLCTGYKHSFPFMDRDLKLETPNNLYPKNLYKGVAWVDNPALYYMGMQDIWIGLKVYDCQAFWVVDNILGGAGGGVGREARERDIEGWVERLEEVKRKGSEEGREDPTTYRDRVFRSRLGGEVWATEPPVPWMKGDEREYEGLLAAATDSAAASEVS
;
A
#
# COMPACT_ATOMS: atom_id res chain seq x y z
N MET A 1 -45.26 13.88 8.00
CA MET A 1 -46.45 13.55 8.82
C MET A 1 -46.01 12.40 9.72
N PHE A 2 -45.66 12.68 10.97
CA PHE A 2 -45.14 11.66 11.89
C PHE A 2 -46.31 10.82 12.44
N PRO A 3 -46.11 9.52 12.73
CA PRO A 3 -47.16 8.72 13.34
C PRO A 3 -47.57 9.35 14.68
N SER A 4 -48.80 9.86 14.75
CA SER A 4 -49.43 10.38 15.97
C SER A 4 -49.76 9.21 16.90
N SER A 5 -48.74 8.59 17.50
CA SER A 5 -48.92 7.60 18.57
C SER A 5 -48.79 8.29 19.92
N SER A 6 -49.63 7.91 20.89
CA SER A 6 -49.50 8.35 22.29
C SER A 6 -48.12 8.03 22.87
N LEU A 7 -47.46 6.98 22.36
CA LEU A 7 -46.13 6.56 22.74
C LEU A 7 -45.04 7.54 22.28
N PHE A 8 -45.09 8.01 21.02
CA PHE A 8 -44.16 9.01 20.52
C PHE A 8 -44.29 10.31 21.29
N GLU A 9 -45.51 10.80 21.49
CA GLU A 9 -45.74 12.06 22.23
C GLU A 9 -45.25 12.00 23.67
N LYS A 10 -45.40 10.85 24.34
CA LYS A 10 -44.85 10.62 25.69
C LYS A 10 -43.34 10.87 25.71
N TRP A 11 -42.59 10.16 24.86
CA TRP A 11 -41.13 10.23 24.87
C TRP A 11 -40.58 11.53 24.29
N ALA A 12 -41.28 12.11 23.30
CA ALA A 12 -40.95 13.42 22.77
C ALA A 12 -41.18 14.52 23.82
N LYS A 13 -42.23 14.43 24.64
CA LYS A 13 -42.45 15.33 25.78
C LYS A 13 -41.33 15.21 26.80
N GLU A 14 -40.96 13.99 27.19
CA GLU A 14 -39.90 13.76 28.17
C GLU A 14 -38.55 14.33 27.69
N LEU A 15 -38.17 14.04 26.44
CA LEU A 15 -36.96 14.60 25.83
C LEU A 15 -36.98 16.15 25.78
N ARG A 16 -38.14 16.77 25.54
CA ARG A 16 -38.28 18.23 25.56
C ARG A 16 -38.07 18.83 26.95
N GLU A 17 -38.63 18.21 27.96
CA GLU A 17 -38.62 18.70 29.34
C GLU A 17 -37.26 18.46 29.99
N GLN A 18 -36.73 17.24 29.89
CA GLN A 18 -35.51 16.81 30.59
C GLN A 18 -34.23 16.95 29.74
N LYS A 19 -34.36 17.13 28.42
CA LYS A 19 -33.25 17.09 27.44
C LYS A 19 -32.61 15.72 27.24
N TYR A 20 -33.08 14.71 27.95
CA TYR A 20 -32.75 13.30 27.79
C TYR A 20 -33.97 12.43 28.11
N ALA A 21 -33.95 11.16 27.71
CA ALA A 21 -34.99 10.18 28.03
C ALA A 21 -34.43 8.75 28.00
N PHE A 22 -34.90 7.90 28.92
CA PHE A 22 -34.61 6.47 28.91
C PHE A 22 -35.83 5.70 28.40
N ILE A 23 -35.80 5.30 27.13
CA ILE A 23 -36.89 4.60 26.46
C ILE A 23 -36.72 3.09 26.67
N PRO A 24 -37.64 2.40 27.39
CA PRO A 24 -37.58 0.95 27.54
C PRO A 24 -37.65 0.23 26.20
N GLY A 25 -36.96 -0.91 26.07
CA GLY A 25 -36.86 -1.63 24.81
C GLY A 25 -38.19 -1.95 24.13
N LYS A 26 -39.22 -2.33 24.89
CA LYS A 26 -40.57 -2.57 24.36
C LYS A 26 -41.17 -1.32 23.68
N ASP A 27 -40.92 -0.14 24.25
CA ASP A 27 -41.43 1.13 23.74
C ASP A 27 -40.61 1.54 22.50
N MET A 28 -39.29 1.37 22.55
CA MET A 28 -38.41 1.65 21.41
C MET A 28 -38.74 0.76 20.20
N LEU A 29 -38.93 -0.54 20.40
CA LEU A 29 -39.31 -1.46 19.32
C LEU A 29 -40.66 -1.07 18.68
N ALA A 30 -41.64 -0.67 19.50
CA ALA A 30 -42.93 -0.18 19.00
C ALA A 30 -42.77 1.14 18.22
N LEU A 31 -41.91 2.05 18.67
CA LEU A 31 -41.57 3.27 17.94
C LEU A 31 -40.92 2.94 16.60
N LEU A 32 -39.86 2.14 16.57
CA LEU A 32 -39.16 1.77 15.33
C LEU A 32 -40.08 1.06 14.33
N HIS A 33 -40.98 0.21 14.81
CA HIS A 33 -42.01 -0.41 13.96
C HIS A 33 -42.94 0.65 13.34
N SER A 34 -43.38 1.66 14.12
CA SER A 34 -44.17 2.77 13.59
C SER A 34 -43.44 3.65 12.58
N PHE A 35 -42.10 3.59 12.55
CA PHE A 35 -41.23 4.29 11.61
C PHE A 35 -40.73 3.42 10.44
N GLY A 36 -41.24 2.19 10.30
CA GLY A 36 -41.01 1.32 9.14
C GLY A 36 -40.12 0.10 9.38
N ALA A 37 -39.74 -0.19 10.62
CA ALA A 37 -38.95 -1.39 10.93
C ALA A 37 -39.85 -2.63 10.84
N THR A 38 -39.37 -3.69 10.19
CA THR A 38 -40.11 -4.96 10.08
C THR A 38 -39.81 -5.86 11.28
N PRO A 39 -40.72 -6.78 11.66
CA PRO A 39 -40.43 -7.77 12.71
C PRO A 39 -39.13 -8.56 12.49
N ALA A 40 -38.81 -8.86 11.22
CA ALA A 40 -37.56 -9.54 10.85
C ALA A 40 -36.31 -8.65 11.06
N SER A 41 -36.41 -7.35 10.76
CA SER A 41 -35.28 -6.42 10.89
C SER A 41 -34.91 -6.09 12.34
N ILE A 42 -35.85 -6.22 13.28
CA ILE A 42 -35.65 -5.93 14.70
C ILE A 42 -35.50 -7.20 15.54
N SER A 43 -35.51 -8.38 14.92
CA SER A 43 -35.41 -9.64 15.65
C SER A 43 -34.01 -9.79 16.30
N PRO A 44 -33.92 -10.40 17.49
CA PRO A 44 -32.63 -10.62 18.13
C PRO A 44 -31.63 -11.38 17.26
N SER A 45 -32.08 -12.38 16.50
CA SER A 45 -31.20 -13.16 15.61
C SER A 45 -30.60 -12.31 14.48
N THR A 46 -31.37 -11.40 13.90
CA THR A 46 -30.90 -10.51 12.82
C THR A 46 -29.96 -9.43 13.36
N VAL A 47 -30.30 -8.80 14.49
CA VAL A 47 -29.50 -7.67 15.00
C VAL A 47 -28.21 -8.15 15.66
N LYS A 48 -28.25 -9.24 16.43
CA LYS A 48 -27.07 -9.77 17.13
C LYS A 48 -26.04 -10.39 16.19
N SER A 49 -26.44 -10.90 15.02
CA SER A 49 -25.51 -11.51 14.06
C SER A 49 -24.53 -10.51 13.44
N LEU A 50 -24.84 -9.21 13.49
CA LEU A 50 -23.96 -8.14 12.99
C LEU A 50 -22.70 -7.97 13.84
N PHE A 51 -22.79 -8.15 15.16
CA PHE A 51 -21.73 -7.74 16.08
C PHE A 51 -20.45 -8.59 16.02
N PRO A 52 -20.50 -9.94 15.88
CA PRO A 52 -19.31 -10.75 15.69
C PRO A 52 -18.55 -10.46 14.39
N THR A 53 -19.18 -9.83 13.40
CA THR A 53 -18.54 -9.51 12.11
C THR A 53 -17.95 -8.10 12.06
N LEU A 54 -18.11 -7.31 13.14
CA LEU A 54 -17.58 -5.95 13.18
C LEU A 54 -16.05 -5.98 13.25
N PRO A 55 -15.34 -5.15 12.45
CA PRO A 55 -13.90 -5.05 12.51
C PRO A 55 -13.43 -4.28 13.75
N VAL A 56 -12.16 -4.41 14.09
CA VAL A 56 -11.55 -3.68 15.22
C VAL A 56 -11.65 -2.17 14.97
N ASN A 57 -12.03 -1.43 16.00
CA ASN A 57 -12.06 0.03 16.01
C ASN A 57 -10.61 0.54 15.95
N PRO A 58 -10.24 1.41 14.98
CA PRO A 58 -8.86 1.87 14.80
C PRO A 58 -8.34 2.70 15.99
N SER A 59 -9.22 3.21 16.83
CA SER A 59 -8.89 4.04 18.01
C SER A 59 -8.84 3.25 19.30
N MET A 60 -9.57 2.13 19.39
CA MET A 60 -9.75 1.38 20.63
C MET A 60 -9.72 -0.11 20.30
N SER A 61 -8.60 -0.78 20.56
CA SER A 61 -8.39 -2.20 20.25
C SER A 61 -9.36 -3.15 20.98
N TYR A 62 -10.00 -2.67 22.05
CA TYR A 62 -11.05 -3.35 22.81
C TYR A 62 -12.47 -3.04 22.31
N LYS A 63 -12.62 -2.21 21.27
CA LYS A 63 -13.90 -1.98 20.58
C LYS A 63 -13.84 -2.53 19.16
N PHE A 64 -14.97 -3.07 18.70
CA PHE A 64 -15.18 -3.55 17.34
C PHE A 64 -16.38 -2.80 16.80
N ALA A 65 -16.22 -2.10 15.68
CA ALA A 65 -17.27 -1.23 15.20
C ALA A 65 -17.17 -0.93 13.71
N ALA A 66 -18.32 -0.62 13.12
CA ALA A 66 -18.44 -0.09 11.77
C ALA A 66 -19.36 1.13 11.80
N GLU A 67 -19.27 2.00 10.81
CA GLU A 67 -20.09 3.20 10.73
C GLU A 67 -20.76 3.36 9.36
N SER A 68 -21.86 4.09 9.35
CA SER A 68 -22.42 4.65 8.12
C SER A 68 -23.04 5.99 8.40
N SER A 69 -22.94 6.90 7.45
CA SER A 69 -23.68 8.16 7.46
C SER A 69 -24.77 8.10 6.41
N VAL A 70 -25.96 8.57 6.74
CA VAL A 70 -27.07 8.69 5.79
C VAL A 70 -27.65 10.10 5.82
N LEU A 71 -28.03 10.60 4.66
CA LEU A 71 -28.80 11.82 4.51
C LEU A 71 -30.29 11.48 4.47
N LEU A 72 -31.05 11.94 5.46
CA LEU A 72 -32.50 11.93 5.42
C LEU A 72 -33.01 13.30 4.95
N THR A 73 -33.77 13.33 3.86
CA THR A 73 -34.36 14.57 3.32
C THR A 73 -35.89 14.48 3.32
N PRO A 74 -36.56 15.00 4.37
CA PRO A 74 -38.02 15.04 4.42
C PRO A 74 -38.62 15.75 3.19
N PRO A 75 -39.79 15.28 2.68
CA PRO A 75 -40.69 14.30 3.29
C PRO A 75 -40.31 12.84 3.02
N SER A 76 -39.19 12.56 2.33
CA SER A 76 -38.73 11.18 2.15
C SER A 76 -38.45 10.53 3.50
N THR A 77 -38.93 9.30 3.68
CA THR A 77 -38.60 8.43 4.82
C THR A 77 -37.48 7.45 4.50
N LYS A 78 -36.96 7.48 3.26
CA LYS A 78 -35.82 6.66 2.82
C LYS A 78 -34.55 7.51 2.87
N PRO A 79 -33.61 7.20 3.77
CA PRO A 79 -32.32 7.86 3.80
C PRO A 79 -31.48 7.48 2.57
N SER A 80 -30.63 8.40 2.12
CA SER A 80 -29.61 8.15 1.10
C SER A 80 -28.25 7.94 1.78
N PRO A 81 -27.43 6.96 1.37
CA PRO A 81 -26.10 6.78 1.95
C PRO A 81 -25.20 7.98 1.63
N LEU A 82 -24.36 8.34 2.59
CA LEU A 82 -23.27 9.29 2.42
C LEU A 82 -21.94 8.54 2.47
N PRO A 83 -20.89 9.06 1.82
CA PRO A 83 -19.56 8.48 1.95
C PRO A 83 -19.15 8.47 3.42
N VAL A 84 -18.47 7.41 3.83
CA VAL A 84 -17.77 7.40 5.11
C VAL A 84 -16.59 8.34 4.96
N LEU A 85 -16.62 9.43 5.74
CA LEU A 85 -15.58 10.44 5.72
C LEU A 85 -14.60 10.15 6.85
N PRO A 86 -13.29 10.30 6.60
CA PRO A 86 -12.32 10.20 7.66
C PRO A 86 -12.54 11.29 8.72
N PHE A 87 -12.12 11.03 9.95
CA PHE A 87 -12.21 11.96 11.06
C PHE A 87 -10.86 12.04 11.78
N VAL A 88 -10.58 13.18 12.41
CA VAL A 88 -9.38 13.42 13.21
C VAL A 88 -9.83 13.74 14.62
N LEU A 89 -9.25 13.09 15.63
CA LEU A 89 -9.41 13.49 17.03
C LEU A 89 -8.31 14.51 17.35
N TYR A 90 -8.66 15.75 17.70
CA TYR A 90 -7.68 16.77 18.10
C TYR A 90 -7.59 16.86 19.63
N ALA A 91 -6.48 17.40 20.16
CA ALA A 91 -6.24 17.56 21.60
C ALA A 91 -7.34 18.40 22.31
N ASP A 92 -7.97 19.31 21.57
CA ASP A 92 -9.07 20.15 22.03
C ASP A 92 -10.39 19.36 22.17
N ASP A 93 -10.48 18.20 21.51
CA ASP A 93 -11.63 17.29 21.42
C ASP A 93 -11.47 16.05 22.33
N MET A 94 -10.83 16.25 23.49
CA MET A 94 -10.62 15.29 24.58
C MET A 94 -9.40 14.39 24.45
N SER A 95 -8.68 14.27 25.57
CA SER A 95 -7.53 13.39 25.72
C SER A 95 -7.95 11.92 25.53
N HIS A 96 -7.65 11.36 24.37
CA HIS A 96 -7.93 9.97 24.07
C HIS A 96 -6.71 9.09 24.46
N PRO A 97 -6.90 7.96 25.17
CA PRO A 97 -5.80 7.19 25.77
C PRO A 97 -4.86 6.49 24.77
N ASP A 98 -5.10 6.60 23.46
CA ASP A 98 -4.23 6.02 22.42
C ASP A 98 -3.07 6.95 22.02
N GLY A 99 -3.08 8.23 22.41
CA GLY A 99 -2.01 9.18 22.10
C GLY A 99 -1.88 9.52 20.61
N LEU A 100 -2.92 9.25 19.82
CA LEU A 100 -2.96 9.44 18.36
C LEU A 100 -3.75 10.71 17.98
N GLU A 101 -3.60 11.79 18.75
CA GLU A 101 -4.22 13.09 18.48
C GLU A 101 -3.68 13.66 17.15
N GLY A 102 -4.54 14.28 16.34
CA GLY A 102 -4.18 14.83 15.02
C GLY A 102 -4.09 13.80 13.90
N VAL A 103 -4.34 12.51 14.18
CA VAL A 103 -4.31 11.43 13.17
C VAL A 103 -5.68 11.27 12.52
N GLU A 104 -5.71 11.26 11.19
CA GLU A 104 -6.90 10.96 10.40
C GLU A 104 -7.22 9.46 10.43
N ARG A 105 -8.46 9.12 10.75
CA ARG A 105 -8.95 7.77 11.02
C ARG A 105 -10.18 7.52 10.18
N LEU A 106 -10.34 6.28 9.72
CA LEU A 106 -11.52 5.84 9.00
C LEU A 106 -12.11 4.60 9.68
N TYR A 107 -13.37 4.66 10.06
CA TYR A 107 -14.09 3.46 10.50
C TYR A 107 -14.48 2.62 9.28
N ALA A 108 -14.56 1.31 9.47
CA ALA A 108 -15.10 0.44 8.44
C ALA A 108 -16.55 0.80 8.12
N SER A 109 -16.92 0.76 6.84
CA SER A 109 -18.30 1.07 6.43
C SER A 109 -19.25 -0.07 6.76
N LEU A 110 -20.45 0.27 7.25
CA LEU A 110 -21.56 -0.67 7.27
C LEU A 110 -22.02 -0.97 5.84
N PRO A 111 -22.31 -2.24 5.50
CA PRO A 111 -22.85 -2.58 4.19
C PRO A 111 -24.19 -1.84 3.93
N PRO A 112 -24.50 -1.46 2.68
CA PRO A 112 -25.74 -0.79 2.32
C PRO A 112 -27.02 -1.48 2.82
N SER A 113 -27.00 -2.82 2.86
CA SER A 113 -28.08 -3.67 3.37
C SER A 113 -28.41 -3.42 4.84
N TYR A 114 -27.43 -2.97 5.63
CA TYR A 114 -27.62 -2.59 7.03
C TYR A 114 -27.89 -1.08 7.16
N SER A 115 -27.07 -0.22 6.54
CA SER A 115 -27.12 1.24 6.74
C SER A 115 -28.41 1.90 6.23
N THR A 116 -28.95 1.39 5.12
CA THR A 116 -30.24 1.83 4.55
C THR A 116 -31.34 0.80 4.73
N GLY A 117 -31.09 -0.24 5.53
CA GLY A 117 -32.07 -1.27 5.86
C GLY A 117 -33.25 -0.73 6.70
N PRO A 118 -34.32 -1.51 6.87
CA PRO A 118 -35.52 -1.07 7.58
C PRO A 118 -35.26 -0.62 9.02
N LEU A 119 -34.38 -1.31 9.76
CA LEU A 119 -34.03 -0.94 11.13
C LEU A 119 -33.35 0.43 11.21
N MET A 120 -32.25 0.61 10.47
CA MET A 120 -31.44 1.82 10.52
C MET A 120 -32.15 3.03 9.91
N SER A 121 -33.00 2.81 8.90
CA SER A 121 -33.89 3.84 8.37
C SER A 121 -34.92 4.30 9.41
N SER A 122 -35.47 3.38 10.20
CA SER A 122 -36.40 3.73 11.28
C SER A 122 -35.75 4.54 12.40
N PHE A 123 -34.49 4.25 12.75
CA PHE A 123 -33.73 5.10 13.66
C PHE A 123 -33.55 6.52 13.10
N ALA A 124 -33.14 6.68 11.85
CA ALA A 124 -32.99 7.99 11.23
C ALA A 124 -34.31 8.79 11.21
N ASN A 125 -35.42 8.13 10.87
CA ASN A 125 -36.74 8.75 10.87
C ASN A 125 -37.22 9.15 12.27
N LEU A 126 -36.98 8.29 13.28
CA LEU A 126 -37.29 8.58 14.67
C LEU A 126 -36.47 9.77 15.19
N SER A 127 -35.16 9.82 14.90
CA SER A 127 -34.29 10.94 15.27
C SER A 127 -34.79 12.26 14.67
N ASN A 128 -35.20 12.25 13.40
CA ASN A 128 -35.78 13.43 12.76
C ASN A 128 -37.10 13.87 13.43
N ALA A 129 -37.97 12.92 13.79
CA ALA A 129 -39.22 13.21 14.47
C ALA A 129 -39.00 13.83 15.86
N LEU A 130 -38.09 13.26 16.65
CA LEU A 130 -37.74 13.76 17.97
C LEU A 130 -37.12 15.16 17.91
N LEU A 131 -36.17 15.40 16.99
CA LEU A 131 -35.56 16.70 16.79
C LEU A 131 -36.56 17.77 16.32
N HIS A 132 -37.46 17.42 15.39
CA HIS A 132 -38.52 18.33 14.97
C HIS A 132 -39.43 18.70 16.14
N SER A 133 -39.83 17.71 16.94
CA SER A 133 -40.68 17.90 18.11
C SER A 133 -40.04 18.82 19.15
N PHE A 134 -38.73 18.69 19.37
CA PHE A 134 -37.96 19.58 20.24
C PHE A 134 -37.87 21.02 19.69
N ARG A 135 -37.55 21.18 18.41
CA ARG A 135 -37.37 22.51 17.81
C ARG A 135 -38.67 23.31 17.76
N SER A 136 -39.82 22.65 17.61
CA SER A 136 -41.12 23.35 17.63
C SER A 136 -41.42 24.04 18.97
N THR A 137 -40.66 23.75 20.04
CA THR A 137 -40.81 24.42 21.34
C THR A 137 -39.77 25.52 21.60
N LEU A 138 -38.81 25.73 20.70
CA LEU A 138 -37.80 26.78 20.84
C LEU A 138 -38.33 28.12 20.28
N PRO A 139 -37.97 29.28 20.89
CA PRO A 139 -38.29 30.59 20.32
C PRO A 139 -37.69 30.77 18.93
N PRO A 140 -38.34 31.50 17.99
CA PRO A 140 -37.85 31.69 16.61
C PRO A 140 -36.43 32.27 16.49
N ASN A 141 -35.94 32.95 17.54
CA ASN A 141 -34.65 33.64 17.59
C ASN A 141 -33.77 33.16 18.76
N SER A 142 -33.95 31.94 19.26
CA SER A 142 -33.09 31.41 20.31
C SER A 142 -31.63 31.40 19.80
N PRO A 143 -30.67 32.06 20.47
CA PRO A 143 -29.27 32.08 20.04
C PRO A 143 -28.81 30.63 19.95
N SER A 144 -28.48 30.19 18.74
CA SER A 144 -28.20 28.78 18.50
C SER A 144 -26.89 28.42 19.18
N LEU A 145 -26.94 27.55 20.20
CA LEU A 145 -25.83 26.70 20.66
C LEU A 145 -25.34 25.72 19.57
N LEU A 146 -25.65 26.03 18.32
CA LEU A 146 -25.48 25.17 17.17
C LEU A 146 -24.30 25.70 16.35
N PRO A 147 -23.39 24.82 15.88
CA PRO A 147 -22.22 25.24 15.12
C PRO A 147 -22.59 26.13 13.92
N PRO A 148 -21.92 27.29 13.72
CA PRO A 148 -22.17 28.18 12.60
C PRO A 148 -22.01 27.51 11.23
N ALA A 149 -21.16 26.48 11.17
CA ALA A 149 -20.83 25.69 9.99
C ALA A 149 -22.00 24.82 9.48
N TRP A 150 -23.02 24.56 10.31
CA TRP A 150 -24.17 23.73 9.90
C TRP A 150 -25.31 24.57 9.31
N ASP A 151 -25.99 24.00 8.33
CA ASP A 151 -27.16 24.56 7.66
C ASP A 151 -28.43 24.24 8.46
N HIS A 152 -28.70 25.09 9.45
CA HIS A 152 -29.88 24.97 10.32
C HIS A 152 -31.20 25.24 9.61
N ALA A 153 -31.16 25.85 8.43
CA ALA A 153 -32.33 26.07 7.58
C ALA A 153 -32.67 24.81 6.75
N SER A 154 -31.72 23.90 6.56
CA SER A 154 -31.95 22.66 5.84
C SER A 154 -32.99 21.79 6.55
N PRO A 155 -34.01 21.28 5.84
CA PRO A 155 -34.91 20.27 6.38
C PRO A 155 -34.21 18.91 6.52
N SER A 156 -33.07 18.71 5.84
CA SER A 156 -32.34 17.45 5.83
C SER A 156 -31.56 17.22 7.12
N LEU A 157 -31.27 15.95 7.40
CA LEU A 157 -30.56 15.48 8.58
C LEU A 157 -29.49 14.49 8.16
N VAL A 158 -28.26 14.68 8.63
CA VAL A 158 -27.19 13.70 8.55
C VAL A 158 -27.28 12.82 9.79
N VAL A 159 -27.47 11.52 9.58
CA VAL A 159 -27.58 10.53 10.64
C VAL A 159 -26.41 9.57 10.53
N LYS A 160 -25.51 9.62 11.51
CA LYS A 160 -24.41 8.67 11.69
C LYS A 160 -24.92 7.49 12.50
N GLN A 161 -24.65 6.28 12.04
CA GLN A 161 -25.07 5.01 12.62
C GLN A 161 -23.81 4.21 12.93
N TRP A 162 -23.72 3.69 14.16
CA TRP A 162 -22.49 3.12 14.68
C TRP A 162 -22.79 1.95 15.63
N PRO A 163 -23.00 0.74 15.09
CA PRO A 163 -22.97 -0.48 15.88
C PRO A 163 -21.56 -0.72 16.41
N ALA A 164 -21.45 -0.97 17.71
CA ALA A 164 -20.21 -1.19 18.39
C ALA A 164 -20.34 -2.32 19.43
N ARG A 165 -19.36 -3.23 19.40
CA ARG A 165 -19.09 -4.22 20.43
C ARG A 165 -17.90 -3.75 21.25
N THR A 166 -18.08 -3.62 22.57
CA THR A 166 -16.98 -3.40 23.51
C THR A 166 -16.61 -4.74 24.16
N VAL A 167 -15.33 -5.07 24.21
CA VAL A 167 -14.79 -6.32 24.76
C VAL A 167 -13.88 -6.00 25.93
N LEU A 168 -14.22 -6.49 27.12
CA LEU A 168 -13.32 -6.57 28.27
C LEU A 168 -12.65 -7.94 28.23
N ARG A 169 -11.35 -8.01 27.96
CA ARG A 169 -10.63 -9.29 27.94
C ARG A 169 -10.30 -9.78 29.34
N ALA A 170 -10.19 -11.08 29.52
CA ALA A 170 -9.79 -11.70 30.80
C ALA A 170 -8.45 -11.17 31.37
N SER A 171 -7.56 -10.67 30.50
CA SER A 171 -6.25 -10.09 30.89
C SER A 171 -6.29 -8.60 31.23
N ASP A 172 -7.39 -7.92 30.95
CA ASP A 172 -7.44 -6.47 30.88
C ASP A 172 -8.21 -5.89 32.07
N SER A 173 -7.73 -4.77 32.60
CA SER A 173 -8.37 -4.08 33.74
C SER A 173 -9.37 -3.00 33.34
N VAL A 174 -9.56 -2.73 32.03
CA VAL A 174 -10.36 -1.61 31.55
C VAL A 174 -11.27 -2.00 30.38
N GLY A 175 -12.58 -2.03 30.65
CA GLY A 175 -13.65 -2.23 29.67
C GLY A 175 -14.55 -1.01 29.57
N GLU A 176 -13.96 0.15 29.27
CA GLU A 176 -14.64 1.45 29.39
C GLU A 176 -15.23 1.96 28.06
N PRO A 177 -16.57 2.06 27.94
CA PRO A 177 -17.20 2.48 26.70
C PRO A 177 -17.05 3.97 26.38
N SER A 178 -16.79 4.84 27.36
CA SER A 178 -16.40 6.24 27.13
C SER A 178 -15.03 6.52 27.74
N PRO A 179 -13.92 6.20 27.06
CA PRO A 179 -12.56 6.42 27.60
C PRO A 179 -12.27 7.89 27.92
N GLU A 180 -12.95 8.83 27.28
CA GLU A 180 -12.95 10.25 27.55
C GLU A 180 -13.62 10.66 28.88
N GLY A 181 -14.50 9.83 29.45
CA GLY A 181 -15.35 10.20 30.58
C GLY A 181 -16.54 11.08 30.15
N VAL A 182 -16.83 12.13 30.92
CA VAL A 182 -17.95 13.05 30.67
C VAL A 182 -17.66 13.96 29.48
N HIS A 183 -18.54 13.95 28.47
CA HIS A 183 -18.30 14.65 27.20
C HIS A 183 -19.56 15.05 26.42
N GLN A 184 -19.33 15.64 25.25
CA GLN A 184 -20.33 15.88 24.19
C GLN A 184 -19.73 15.41 22.86
N ASP A 185 -20.53 14.78 22.01
CA ASP A 185 -20.09 14.20 20.71
C ASP A 185 -20.20 15.20 19.55
N GLY A 186 -20.63 16.43 19.85
CA GLY A 186 -20.78 17.48 18.86
C GLY A 186 -21.92 17.22 17.88
N CYS A 187 -22.97 16.49 18.27
CA CYS A 187 -24.18 16.24 17.48
C CYS A 187 -25.37 17.11 17.97
N GLU A 188 -26.60 16.90 17.46
CA GLU A 188 -27.81 17.49 18.07
C GLU A 188 -28.58 16.49 18.94
N LEU A 189 -28.67 15.24 18.47
CA LEU A 189 -29.34 14.14 19.16
C LEU A 189 -28.45 12.91 19.12
N GLY A 190 -28.16 12.34 20.29
CA GLY A 190 -27.52 11.05 20.45
C GLY A 190 -28.52 10.00 20.94
N CYS A 191 -28.42 8.79 20.40
CA CYS A 191 -29.17 7.62 20.84
C CYS A 191 -28.19 6.47 21.07
N ILE A 192 -28.19 5.87 22.26
CA ILE A 192 -27.43 4.66 22.59
C ILE A 192 -28.44 3.54 22.87
N THR A 193 -28.54 2.59 21.95
CA THR A 193 -29.47 1.46 22.06
C THR A 193 -28.72 0.18 22.42
N PHE A 194 -29.13 -0.46 23.50
CA PHE A 194 -28.57 -1.74 23.95
C PHE A 194 -29.06 -2.91 23.09
N VAL A 195 -28.16 -3.80 22.70
CA VAL A 195 -28.49 -5.00 21.91
C VAL A 195 -28.24 -6.27 22.70
N ASP A 196 -27.02 -6.46 23.22
CA ASP A 196 -26.68 -7.67 23.94
C ASP A 196 -25.54 -7.47 24.92
N ARG A 197 -25.38 -8.43 25.82
CA ARG A 197 -24.18 -8.58 26.63
C ARG A 197 -23.88 -10.03 26.91
N ASP A 198 -22.61 -10.39 26.90
CA ASP A 198 -22.12 -11.67 27.39
C ASP A 198 -21.11 -11.45 28.52
N ASN A 199 -21.19 -12.29 29.55
CA ASN A 199 -20.31 -12.26 30.72
C ASN A 199 -20.18 -10.91 31.47
N VAL A 200 -21.09 -9.95 31.28
CA VAL A 200 -21.06 -8.67 32.02
C VAL A 200 -21.79 -8.80 33.37
N LEU A 201 -21.18 -8.33 34.45
CA LEU A 201 -21.74 -8.27 35.80
C LEU A 201 -22.74 -7.10 35.94
N PRO A 202 -24.05 -7.35 36.14
CA PRO A 202 -25.01 -6.28 36.44
C PRO A 202 -24.86 -5.82 37.90
N PRO A 203 -25.05 -4.53 38.23
CA PRO A 203 -25.48 -3.41 37.39
C PRO A 203 -24.30 -2.50 36.97
N THR A 204 -23.26 -3.04 36.34
CA THR A 204 -22.13 -2.22 35.84
C THR A 204 -22.40 -1.70 34.41
N GLY A 205 -21.61 -0.72 33.95
CA GLY A 205 -21.76 -0.14 32.61
C GLY A 205 -22.91 0.86 32.45
N ALA A 206 -23.11 1.75 33.42
CA ALA A 206 -24.16 2.75 33.42
C ALA A 206 -23.93 3.82 32.35
N ASN A 207 -25.00 4.30 31.72
CA ASN A 207 -24.98 5.47 30.85
C ASN A 207 -25.50 6.63 31.71
N ARG A 208 -24.67 7.65 31.90
CA ARG A 208 -24.92 8.78 32.80
C ARG A 208 -25.03 10.07 32.01
N VAL A 209 -25.82 10.99 32.53
CA VAL A 209 -26.04 12.30 31.94
C VAL A 209 -25.86 13.39 32.99
N TRP A 210 -25.20 14.46 32.56
CA TRP A 210 -24.66 15.50 33.41
C TRP A 210 -25.11 16.86 32.91
N GLY A 211 -25.24 17.82 33.83
CA GLY A 211 -25.41 19.22 33.47
C GLY A 211 -24.20 19.75 32.71
N LEU A 212 -24.39 20.77 31.86
CA LEU A 212 -23.30 21.37 31.06
C LEU A 212 -22.15 21.94 31.90
N GLU A 213 -22.44 22.30 33.15
CA GLU A 213 -21.47 22.78 34.16
C GLU A 213 -20.48 21.69 34.61
N GLN A 214 -20.77 20.41 34.36
CA GLN A 214 -19.86 19.32 34.67
C GLN A 214 -18.58 19.45 33.81
N PRO A 215 -17.37 19.44 34.39
CA PRO A 215 -16.14 19.41 33.62
C PRO A 215 -16.08 18.21 32.66
N VAL A 216 -15.47 18.42 31.49
CA VAL A 216 -15.17 17.34 30.55
C VAL A 216 -14.05 16.47 31.14
N GLY A 217 -14.11 15.16 30.93
CA GLY A 217 -13.13 14.21 31.44
C GLY A 217 -13.68 13.21 32.45
N LYS A 218 -12.80 12.42 33.07
CA LYS A 218 -13.18 11.43 34.10
C LYS A 218 -13.84 12.09 35.30
N ALA A 219 -15.05 11.66 35.65
CA ALA A 219 -15.73 12.13 36.84
C ALA A 219 -14.98 11.71 38.12
N GLY A 220 -14.38 12.67 38.82
CA GLY A 220 -13.73 12.44 40.10
C GLY A 220 -14.74 12.37 41.25
N GLY A 221 -15.12 11.15 41.67
CA GLY A 221 -15.67 10.83 43.00
C GLY A 221 -16.83 11.66 43.61
N GLY A 222 -17.48 12.55 42.87
CA GLY A 222 -18.56 13.41 43.38
C GLY A 222 -19.61 13.73 42.31
N ASP A 223 -20.83 13.23 42.51
CA ASP A 223 -21.96 13.32 41.56
C ASP A 223 -22.67 14.68 41.56
N ARG A 224 -21.97 15.80 41.82
CA ARG A 224 -22.63 17.11 42.09
C ARG A 224 -23.47 17.65 40.93
N ASN A 225 -23.16 17.29 39.69
CA ASN A 225 -23.90 17.70 38.49
C ASN A 225 -24.51 16.52 37.73
N LEU A 226 -24.57 15.34 38.34
CA LEU A 226 -25.21 14.18 37.74
C LEU A 226 -26.72 14.43 37.70
N LEU A 227 -27.30 14.37 36.50
CA LEU A 227 -28.75 14.53 36.32
C LEU A 227 -29.45 13.18 36.45
N ASP A 228 -28.91 12.14 35.82
CA ASP A 228 -29.45 10.77 35.88
C ASP A 228 -28.40 9.74 35.43
N GLY A 229 -28.65 8.46 35.72
CA GLY A 229 -27.79 7.35 35.33
C GLY A 229 -28.54 6.02 35.28
N LYS A 230 -28.40 5.29 34.17
CA LYS A 230 -29.08 4.00 33.99
C LYS A 230 -28.21 2.97 33.29
N VAL A 231 -28.26 1.75 33.80
CA VAL A 231 -27.71 0.56 33.13
C VAL A 231 -28.77 0.03 32.18
N LEU A 232 -28.48 0.09 30.88
CA LEU A 232 -29.34 -0.49 29.85
C LEU A 232 -29.18 -2.01 29.88
N GLY A 233 -30.28 -2.76 29.97
CA GLY A 233 -30.23 -4.19 30.25
C GLY A 233 -31.19 -5.05 29.46
N GLU A 234 -32.32 -4.49 29.03
CA GLU A 234 -33.29 -5.18 28.17
C GLU A 234 -33.02 -4.88 26.70
N TYR A 235 -33.32 -5.86 25.83
CA TYR A 235 -33.14 -5.71 24.39
C TYR A 235 -33.81 -4.44 23.87
N PHE A 236 -33.03 -3.56 23.22
CA PHE A 236 -33.43 -2.25 22.70
C PHE A 236 -33.71 -1.16 23.74
N ASP A 237 -33.36 -1.35 25.02
CA ASP A 237 -33.29 -0.24 25.97
C ASP A 237 -32.42 0.86 25.38
N THR A 238 -32.97 2.06 25.29
CA THR A 238 -32.33 3.16 24.57
C THR A 238 -32.24 4.38 25.45
N PHE A 239 -31.04 4.93 25.53
CA PHE A 239 -30.80 6.23 26.11
C PHE A 239 -30.72 7.28 25.00
N VAL A 240 -31.61 8.28 25.06
CA VAL A 240 -31.67 9.37 24.09
C VAL A 240 -31.35 10.68 24.79
N PHE A 241 -30.52 11.52 24.19
CA PHE A 241 -30.15 12.82 24.77
C PHE A 241 -29.91 13.87 23.70
N LEU A 242 -30.16 15.13 24.06
CA LEU A 242 -29.83 16.29 23.26
C LEU A 242 -28.42 16.74 23.61
N ASP A 243 -27.45 16.28 22.84
CA ASP A 243 -26.00 16.43 23.09
C ASP A 243 -25.57 17.88 23.37
N ARG A 244 -26.27 18.89 22.82
CA ARG A 244 -25.95 20.32 23.08
C ARG A 244 -26.51 20.88 24.39
N HIS A 245 -27.34 20.12 25.10
CA HIS A 245 -28.04 20.54 26.30
C HIS A 245 -27.62 19.79 27.56
N VAL A 246 -26.91 18.68 27.39
CA VAL A 246 -26.38 17.85 28.48
C VAL A 246 -25.01 17.30 28.07
N LYS A 247 -24.22 16.82 29.03
CA LYS A 247 -23.04 15.98 28.78
C LYS A 247 -23.37 14.54 29.13
N HIS A 248 -22.66 13.57 28.57
CA HIS A 248 -22.89 12.15 28.84
C HIS A 248 -21.60 11.38 29.03
N GLU A 249 -21.73 10.19 29.58
CA GLU A 249 -20.67 9.17 29.60
C GLU A 249 -21.28 7.77 29.74
N ALA A 250 -20.47 6.76 29.47
CA ALA A 250 -20.75 5.37 29.76
C ALA A 250 -19.65 4.77 30.63
N THR A 251 -19.99 4.41 31.87
CA THR A 251 -19.02 3.89 32.83
C THR A 251 -18.47 2.54 32.40
N ALA A 252 -17.31 2.17 32.94
CA ALA A 252 -16.78 0.82 32.81
C ALA A 252 -17.80 -0.24 33.28
N PHE A 253 -17.71 -1.43 32.67
CA PHE A 253 -18.43 -2.61 33.11
C PHE A 253 -17.44 -3.69 33.56
N GLU A 254 -17.90 -4.56 34.46
CA GLU A 254 -17.09 -5.64 35.03
C GLU A 254 -17.51 -7.00 34.45
N ALA A 255 -16.58 -7.93 34.40
CA ALA A 255 -16.87 -9.31 34.03
C ALA A 255 -17.50 -10.07 35.21
N ARG A 256 -18.47 -10.95 34.94
CA ARG A 256 -19.04 -11.86 35.95
C ARG A 256 -18.06 -12.99 36.28
N ASP A 257 -17.36 -13.47 35.26
CA ASP A 257 -16.28 -14.46 35.34
C ASP A 257 -15.02 -13.83 34.73
N GLU A 258 -14.06 -13.45 35.57
CA GLU A 258 -12.81 -12.81 35.17
C GLU A 258 -11.93 -13.70 34.27
N GLY A 259 -12.17 -15.03 34.26
CA GLY A 259 -11.46 -15.98 33.41
C GLY A 259 -11.92 -16.02 31.96
N ARG A 260 -12.97 -15.24 31.60
CA ARG A 260 -13.51 -15.16 30.23
C ARG A 260 -13.72 -13.72 29.81
N ASP A 261 -13.62 -13.48 28.51
CA ASP A 261 -13.95 -12.18 27.95
C ASP A 261 -15.42 -11.82 28.22
N ALA A 262 -15.70 -10.54 28.42
CA ALA A 262 -17.03 -9.98 28.53
C ALA A 262 -17.29 -9.00 27.39
N THR A 263 -18.51 -9.03 26.84
CA THR A 263 -18.88 -8.21 25.69
C THR A 263 -20.15 -7.40 25.95
N ARG A 264 -20.19 -6.17 25.42
CA ARG A 264 -21.37 -5.31 25.43
C ARG A 264 -21.60 -4.73 24.03
N ASP A 265 -22.76 -5.03 23.47
CA ASP A 265 -23.17 -4.66 22.11
C ASP A 265 -24.19 -3.53 22.14
N VAL A 266 -23.91 -2.44 21.43
CA VAL A 266 -24.78 -1.26 21.33
C VAL A 266 -24.87 -0.76 19.89
N ILE A 267 -25.99 -0.13 19.54
CA ILE A 267 -26.13 0.69 18.33
C ILE A 267 -26.17 2.14 18.78
N VAL A 268 -25.20 2.93 18.33
CA VAL A 268 -25.17 4.37 18.57
C VAL A 268 -25.64 5.09 17.31
N THR A 269 -26.53 6.07 17.47
CA THR A 269 -26.99 6.93 16.37
C THR A 269 -26.82 8.38 16.76
N PHE A 270 -26.13 9.14 15.90
CA PHE A 270 -25.96 10.58 16.07
C PHE A 270 -26.64 11.31 14.92
N ALA A 271 -27.43 12.31 15.24
CA ALA A 271 -28.10 13.12 14.24
C ALA A 271 -27.69 14.59 14.34
N ARG A 272 -27.41 15.21 13.19
CA ARG A 272 -27.09 16.63 13.05
C ARG A 272 -27.54 17.20 11.71
N ARG A 273 -27.50 18.52 11.56
CA ARG A 273 -27.76 19.18 10.27
C ARG A 273 -26.58 19.05 9.31
N PRO A 274 -26.84 19.11 7.98
CA PRO A 274 -25.79 19.19 6.98
C PRO A 274 -24.91 20.43 7.17
N ARG A 275 -23.67 20.41 6.70
CA ARG A 275 -22.76 21.55 6.67
C ARG A 275 -23.12 22.50 5.51
N LYS A 276 -23.03 23.80 5.75
CA LYS A 276 -23.29 24.86 4.74
C LYS A 276 -22.32 24.79 3.55
N ASP A 277 -21.09 24.37 3.80
CA ASP A 277 -20.05 24.19 2.76
C ASP A 277 -20.28 22.96 1.88
N GLY A 278 -21.26 22.10 2.23
CA GLY A 278 -21.53 20.84 1.54
C GLY A 278 -20.47 19.77 1.79
N GLY A 279 -19.61 19.93 2.81
CA GLY A 279 -18.56 18.98 3.18
C GLY A 279 -19.07 17.59 3.58
N ASP A 280 -20.37 17.45 3.84
CA ASP A 280 -21.01 16.15 4.10
C ASP A 280 -21.26 15.33 2.84
N PHE A 281 -21.18 15.95 1.66
CA PHE A 281 -21.62 15.36 0.39
C PHE A 281 -20.51 15.04 -0.58
N GLY A 282 -19.24 15.26 -0.23
CA GLY A 282 -18.11 15.08 -1.15
C GLY A 282 -18.30 15.87 -2.45
N ARG A 283 -18.03 17.18 -2.45
CA ARG A 283 -18.42 18.04 -3.58
C ARG A 283 -17.63 17.79 -4.86
N GLY A 284 -18.34 17.29 -5.88
CA GLY A 284 -18.32 17.84 -7.24
C GLY A 284 -19.65 18.57 -7.54
N GLY A 285 -19.62 19.77 -8.12
CA GLY A 285 -20.80 20.50 -8.57
C GLY A 285 -20.63 22.02 -8.64
N GLU A 286 -20.65 22.55 -9.86
CA GLU A 286 -20.35 23.92 -10.33
C GLU A 286 -21.15 25.08 -9.71
N LYS A 287 -20.57 26.30 -9.75
CA LYS A 287 -21.22 27.51 -10.29
C LYS A 287 -20.17 28.54 -10.72
N GLY A 288 -20.38 29.12 -11.92
CA GLY A 288 -19.36 29.78 -12.73
C GLY A 288 -19.17 31.28 -12.54
N GLY A 289 -18.11 31.77 -13.22
CA GLY A 289 -18.14 33.07 -13.89
C GLY A 289 -17.09 34.12 -13.49
N ARG A 290 -15.82 33.94 -13.89
CA ARG A 290 -14.98 34.93 -14.64
C ARG A 290 -13.55 34.41 -14.86
N ARG A 291 -13.13 34.39 -16.13
CA ARG A 291 -11.76 34.14 -16.63
C ARG A 291 -10.82 35.27 -16.15
N GLY A 292 -9.52 35.07 -15.97
CA GLY A 292 -8.69 33.93 -16.32
C GLY A 292 -7.65 33.64 -15.25
N PHE A 293 -7.73 32.41 -14.74
CA PHE A 293 -6.62 31.68 -14.14
C PHE A 293 -6.50 30.41 -14.96
N MET A 294 -5.32 30.14 -15.50
CA MET A 294 -4.99 28.82 -16.06
C MET A 294 -4.54 27.94 -14.90
N THR A 295 -5.48 27.65 -14.00
CA THR A 295 -5.35 26.57 -13.02
C THR A 295 -6.65 25.77 -13.03
N ARG A 296 -6.47 24.47 -13.29
CA ARG A 296 -7.37 23.33 -13.07
C ARG A 296 -8.37 22.93 -14.17
N ALA A 297 -8.28 21.65 -14.53
CA ALA A 297 -9.36 20.70 -14.81
C ALA A 297 -8.83 19.34 -14.29
N GLY A 298 -9.49 18.45 -13.55
CA GLY A 298 -10.87 18.19 -13.20
C GLY A 298 -10.95 16.66 -13.00
N GLY A 299 -11.22 16.17 -11.79
CA GLY A 299 -11.34 14.73 -11.51
C GLY A 299 -10.46 14.15 -10.38
N GLY A 300 -10.01 14.97 -9.43
CA GLY A 300 -8.72 14.74 -8.75
C GLY A 300 -8.59 13.46 -7.93
N GLY A 301 -8.09 12.39 -8.56
CA GLY A 301 -7.29 11.38 -7.87
C GLY A 301 -5.97 11.96 -7.38
N LYS A 302 -5.25 11.21 -6.56
CA LYS A 302 -3.87 11.55 -6.18
C LYS A 302 -2.99 11.48 -7.41
N ARG A 303 -2.30 12.58 -7.74
CA ARG A 303 -1.33 12.61 -8.85
C ARG A 303 -0.03 11.98 -8.38
N VAL A 304 0.40 10.93 -9.06
CA VAL A 304 1.58 10.15 -8.71
C VAL A 304 2.55 10.16 -9.87
N ALA A 305 3.75 10.70 -9.67
CA ALA A 305 4.85 10.53 -10.61
C ALA A 305 5.54 9.20 -10.34
N VAL A 306 5.76 8.41 -11.38
CA VAL A 306 6.57 7.19 -11.33
C VAL A 306 7.80 7.40 -12.21
N VAL A 307 8.98 7.32 -11.61
CA VAL A 307 10.26 7.53 -12.31
C VAL A 307 10.81 6.19 -12.77
N GLY A 308 10.72 5.91 -14.07
CA GLY A 308 11.09 4.64 -14.71
C GLY A 308 9.87 3.82 -15.16
N GLY A 309 10.03 3.06 -16.22
CA GLY A 309 9.05 2.16 -16.86
C GLY A 309 9.52 0.70 -16.87
N GLY A 310 10.25 0.29 -15.82
CA GLY A 310 10.66 -1.09 -15.58
C GLY A 310 9.63 -1.92 -14.80
N PRO A 311 9.96 -3.17 -14.43
CA PRO A 311 9.04 -4.07 -13.72
C PRO A 311 8.45 -3.49 -12.44
N SER A 312 9.21 -2.71 -11.67
CA SER A 312 8.72 -2.07 -10.44
C SER A 312 7.64 -1.02 -10.71
N ALA A 313 7.77 -0.24 -11.79
CA ALA A 313 6.76 0.73 -12.20
C ALA A 313 5.50 0.06 -12.75
N MET A 314 5.66 -1.00 -13.54
CA MET A 314 4.53 -1.79 -14.04
C MET A 314 3.75 -2.46 -12.92
N ALA A 315 4.41 -2.87 -11.83
CA ALA A 315 3.73 -3.37 -10.64
C ALA A 315 2.83 -2.30 -10.00
N VAL A 316 3.23 -1.01 -10.02
CA VAL A 316 2.37 0.10 -9.56
C VAL A 316 1.12 0.21 -10.43
N ILE A 317 1.27 0.16 -11.75
CA ILE A 317 0.13 0.21 -12.68
C ILE A 317 -0.84 -0.94 -12.41
N ASN A 318 -0.31 -2.15 -12.22
CA ASN A 318 -1.11 -3.32 -11.86
C ASN A 318 -1.80 -3.14 -10.49
N ALA A 319 -1.12 -2.64 -9.47
CA ALA A 319 -1.74 -2.38 -8.17
C ALA A 319 -2.87 -1.34 -8.26
N VAL A 320 -2.71 -0.30 -9.07
CA VAL A 320 -3.77 0.69 -9.35
C VAL A 320 -4.95 0.06 -10.10
N SER A 321 -4.69 -0.89 -11.01
CA SER A 321 -5.75 -1.57 -11.76
C SER A 321 -6.66 -2.44 -10.91
N LYS A 322 -6.16 -2.92 -9.76
CA LYS A 322 -6.95 -3.69 -8.80
C LYS A 322 -7.77 -2.84 -7.82
N LEU A 323 -7.72 -1.51 -7.92
CA LEU A 323 -8.55 -0.63 -7.09
C LEU A 323 -10.02 -0.69 -7.55
N GLU A 324 -10.96 -0.54 -6.61
CA GLU A 324 -12.38 -0.40 -6.95
C GLU A 324 -12.65 0.83 -7.86
N ASP A 325 -11.88 1.90 -7.66
CA ASP A 325 -11.86 3.06 -8.55
C ASP A 325 -10.41 3.45 -8.88
N PRO A 326 -9.85 2.99 -10.01
CA PRO A 326 -8.49 3.32 -10.44
C PRO A 326 -8.25 4.81 -10.62
N ARG A 327 -9.30 5.63 -10.82
CA ARG A 327 -9.18 7.09 -10.99
C ARG A 327 -8.77 7.80 -9.72
N ARG A 328 -8.77 7.11 -8.57
CA ARG A 328 -8.26 7.66 -7.30
C ARG A 328 -6.75 7.85 -7.30
N VAL A 329 -6.03 7.20 -8.22
CA VAL A 329 -4.57 7.33 -8.38
C VAL A 329 -4.28 7.64 -9.85
N GLU A 330 -3.95 8.88 -10.14
CA GLU A 330 -3.59 9.35 -11.48
C GLU A 330 -2.08 9.18 -11.67
N VAL A 331 -1.69 8.15 -12.42
CA VAL A 331 -0.28 7.80 -12.61
C VAL A 331 0.29 8.47 -13.87
N THR A 332 1.38 9.20 -13.70
CA THR A 332 2.25 9.64 -14.80
C THR A 332 3.60 8.92 -14.69
N VAL A 333 3.96 8.15 -15.72
CA VAL A 333 5.24 7.46 -15.81
C VAL A 333 6.19 8.25 -16.70
N PHE A 334 7.38 8.54 -16.17
CA PHE A 334 8.50 9.11 -16.90
C PHE A 334 9.50 7.99 -17.22
N GLU A 335 9.54 7.52 -18.46
CA GLU A 335 10.48 6.51 -18.92
C GLU A 335 11.43 7.11 -19.95
N ARG A 336 12.72 7.03 -19.64
CA ARG A 336 13.78 7.57 -20.49
C ARG A 336 13.95 6.78 -21.78
N GLN A 337 13.63 5.49 -21.77
CA GLN A 337 13.65 4.65 -22.97
C GLN A 337 12.41 4.90 -23.83
N GLU A 338 12.49 4.51 -25.10
CA GLU A 338 11.37 4.62 -26.05
C GLU A 338 10.26 3.59 -25.81
N GLU A 339 10.53 2.60 -24.96
CA GLU A 339 9.61 1.50 -24.68
C GLU A 339 9.71 1.04 -23.22
N TRP A 340 8.71 0.27 -22.84
CA TRP A 340 8.64 -0.49 -21.61
C TRP A 340 9.78 -1.51 -21.42
N GLY A 341 9.99 -1.90 -20.16
CA GLY A 341 10.74 -3.10 -19.80
C GLY A 341 11.95 -2.83 -18.90
N GLY A 342 12.38 -1.57 -18.78
CA GLY A 342 13.50 -1.19 -17.94
C GLY A 342 14.76 -1.99 -18.29
N MET A 343 15.28 -2.76 -17.32
CA MET A 343 16.45 -3.63 -17.52
C MET A 343 16.22 -4.73 -18.57
N TRP A 344 14.99 -5.22 -18.72
CA TRP A 344 14.64 -6.30 -19.66
C TRP A 344 14.58 -5.84 -21.11
N ASN A 345 14.56 -4.52 -21.33
CA ASN A 345 14.64 -3.93 -22.65
C ASN A 345 16.11 -3.92 -23.12
N TYR A 346 16.41 -4.72 -24.14
CA TYR A 346 17.76 -4.82 -24.67
C TYR A 346 18.06 -3.64 -25.60
N ASP A 347 19.27 -3.10 -25.46
CA ASP A 347 19.78 -2.05 -26.31
C ASP A 347 21.21 -2.42 -26.69
N TRP A 348 21.54 -2.40 -27.98
CA TRP A 348 22.89 -2.70 -28.45
C TRP A 348 23.89 -1.59 -28.11
N ARG A 349 23.42 -0.37 -27.83
CA ARG A 349 24.25 0.77 -27.46
C ARG A 349 24.84 0.59 -26.07
N VAL A 350 26.01 1.18 -25.85
CA VAL A 350 26.80 1.10 -24.60
C VAL A 350 27.32 2.48 -24.21
N GLY A 351 27.86 2.62 -23.00
CA GLY A 351 28.41 3.88 -22.51
C GLY A 351 27.34 4.82 -21.95
N SER A 352 27.49 6.13 -22.20
CA SER A 352 26.61 7.16 -21.65
C SER A 352 26.14 8.14 -22.72
N ASP A 353 24.93 8.68 -22.53
CA ASP A 353 24.39 9.74 -23.37
C ASP A 353 25.11 11.07 -23.11
N GLU A 354 24.75 12.12 -23.86
CA GLU A 354 25.32 13.47 -23.74
C GLU A 354 25.18 14.07 -22.32
N ARG A 355 24.27 13.54 -21.51
CA ARG A 355 24.00 13.95 -20.12
C ARG A 355 24.69 13.03 -19.10
N GLY A 356 25.56 12.12 -19.54
CA GLY A 356 26.34 11.23 -18.68
C GLY A 356 25.53 10.08 -18.08
N ARG A 357 24.35 9.78 -18.64
CA ARG A 357 23.46 8.71 -18.14
C ARG A 357 23.71 7.43 -18.95
N ALA A 358 23.74 6.27 -18.30
CA ALA A 358 24.00 4.99 -18.97
C ALA A 358 23.01 4.74 -20.12
N VAL A 359 23.51 4.41 -21.32
CA VAL A 359 22.66 4.13 -22.48
C VAL A 359 22.13 2.70 -22.39
N GLY A 360 20.81 2.56 -22.33
CA GLY A 360 20.13 1.25 -22.30
C GLY A 360 20.20 0.51 -20.97
N GLY A 361 19.78 -0.77 -21.00
CA GLY A 361 19.91 -1.71 -19.90
C GLY A 361 21.27 -2.44 -19.90
N SER A 362 21.60 -3.06 -18.75
CA SER A 362 22.83 -3.83 -18.54
C SER A 362 22.74 -5.29 -19.00
N MET A 363 21.71 -5.63 -19.79
CA MET A 363 21.51 -6.98 -20.33
C MET A 363 22.24 -7.16 -21.66
N TYR A 364 22.56 -8.41 -21.98
CA TYR A 364 23.28 -8.83 -23.18
C TYR A 364 22.47 -9.83 -23.99
N GLN A 365 22.86 -10.03 -25.25
CA GLN A 365 22.39 -11.12 -26.10
C GLN A 365 22.67 -12.44 -25.40
N GLN A 366 21.80 -13.44 -25.60
CA GLN A 366 21.94 -14.79 -25.03
C GLN A 366 21.72 -14.86 -23.51
N LEU A 367 21.24 -13.77 -22.89
CA LEU A 367 20.88 -13.78 -21.47
C LEU A 367 19.64 -14.63 -21.22
N TRP A 368 19.75 -15.52 -20.24
CA TRP A 368 18.65 -16.33 -19.72
C TRP A 368 18.39 -15.95 -18.28
N SER A 369 17.18 -16.19 -17.78
CA SER A 369 16.89 -16.06 -16.36
C SER A 369 17.95 -16.83 -15.56
N ASN A 370 18.45 -16.21 -14.50
CA ASN A 370 19.43 -16.81 -13.60
C ASN A 370 18.77 -17.49 -12.39
N SER A 371 17.46 -17.30 -12.23
CA SER A 371 16.58 -18.00 -11.29
C SER A 371 15.47 -18.73 -12.03
N ALA A 372 14.98 -19.83 -11.47
CA ALA A 372 13.80 -20.53 -11.96
C ALA A 372 12.60 -19.58 -12.00
N LYS A 373 11.89 -19.50 -13.14
CA LYS A 373 10.80 -18.55 -13.39
C LYS A 373 9.69 -18.66 -12.34
N GLU A 374 9.46 -19.85 -11.80
CA GLU A 374 8.44 -20.14 -10.78
C GLU A 374 8.65 -19.33 -9.49
N THR A 375 9.90 -18.94 -9.19
CA THR A 375 10.19 -18.02 -8.07
C THR A 375 9.67 -16.61 -8.34
N ASN A 376 9.64 -16.18 -9.61
CA ASN A 376 9.23 -14.86 -10.07
C ASN A 376 7.82 -14.83 -10.69
N GLU A 377 7.10 -15.94 -10.77
CA GLU A 377 5.76 -15.99 -11.33
C GLU A 377 4.78 -15.06 -10.59
N MET A 378 4.18 -14.10 -11.29
CA MET A 378 3.27 -13.10 -10.73
C MET A 378 1.98 -13.76 -10.25
N LEU A 379 1.51 -13.39 -9.06
CA LEU A 379 0.44 -14.11 -8.37
C LEU A 379 -0.92 -14.03 -9.08
N ASP A 380 -1.10 -13.01 -9.90
CA ASP A 380 -2.33 -12.68 -10.63
C ASP A 380 -2.20 -12.86 -12.15
N TYR A 381 -1.06 -13.37 -12.63
CA TYR A 381 -0.79 -13.56 -14.05
C TYR A 381 0.21 -14.70 -14.26
N GLY A 382 -0.25 -15.89 -14.62
CA GLY A 382 0.60 -17.09 -14.70
C GLY A 382 1.39 -17.19 -16.01
N TYR A 383 2.51 -17.93 -16.01
CA TYR A 383 3.26 -18.17 -17.26
C TYR A 383 2.46 -19.01 -18.27
N VAL A 384 1.69 -19.99 -17.79
CA VAL A 384 0.85 -20.85 -18.64
C VAL A 384 -0.30 -20.06 -19.24
N GLU A 385 -0.89 -19.14 -18.47
CA GLU A 385 -1.91 -18.22 -18.96
C GLU A 385 -1.35 -17.34 -20.07
N HIS A 386 -0.17 -16.75 -19.87
CA HIS A 386 0.44 -15.83 -20.83
C HIS A 386 0.89 -16.52 -22.13
N PHE A 387 1.60 -17.65 -22.03
CA PHE A 387 2.15 -18.35 -23.20
C PHE A 387 1.20 -19.41 -23.79
N GLY A 388 0.00 -19.59 -23.23
CA GLY A 388 -0.97 -20.59 -23.68
C GLY A 388 -0.52 -22.05 -23.47
N GLY A 389 0.52 -22.29 -22.67
CA GLY A 389 1.10 -23.62 -22.49
C GLY A 389 2.30 -23.66 -21.54
N PRO A 390 2.80 -24.86 -21.23
CA PRO A 390 3.96 -25.03 -20.37
C PRO A 390 5.26 -24.58 -21.06
N THR A 391 6.17 -23.97 -20.31
CA THR A 391 7.49 -23.51 -20.78
C THR A 391 8.61 -24.01 -19.86
N PRO A 392 9.89 -23.98 -20.31
CA PRO A 392 11.03 -24.30 -19.47
C PRO A 392 11.13 -23.42 -18.23
N SER A 393 11.73 -23.93 -17.13
CA SER A 393 11.87 -23.15 -15.90
C SER A 393 12.89 -22.01 -15.99
N TYR A 394 13.76 -22.02 -17.00
CA TYR A 394 14.66 -20.91 -17.29
C TYR A 394 14.34 -20.40 -18.69
N LEU A 395 14.12 -19.11 -18.80
CA LEU A 395 13.62 -18.50 -20.03
C LEU A 395 14.64 -17.51 -20.59
N PRO A 396 14.76 -17.39 -21.92
CA PRO A 396 15.46 -16.27 -22.55
C PRO A 396 14.88 -14.92 -22.09
N ARG A 397 15.72 -13.89 -22.12
CA ARG A 397 15.35 -12.51 -21.78
C ARG A 397 14.09 -12.04 -22.52
N GLU A 398 13.98 -12.36 -23.80
CA GLU A 398 12.88 -11.95 -24.67
C GLU A 398 11.53 -12.46 -24.13
N MET A 399 11.45 -13.74 -23.76
CA MET A 399 10.24 -14.32 -23.16
C MET A 399 9.94 -13.72 -21.78
N MET A 400 10.97 -13.48 -20.95
CA MET A 400 10.76 -12.82 -19.66
C MET A 400 10.23 -11.39 -19.84
N ARG A 401 10.75 -10.63 -20.81
CA ARG A 401 10.26 -9.29 -21.16
C ARG A 401 8.81 -9.36 -21.62
N ASP A 402 8.49 -10.29 -22.53
CA ASP A 402 7.15 -10.49 -23.08
C ASP A 402 6.13 -10.76 -21.96
N TYR A 403 6.46 -11.65 -21.03
CA TYR A 403 5.63 -11.94 -19.85
C TYR A 403 5.42 -10.71 -18.95
N ILE A 404 6.48 -9.94 -18.68
CA ILE A 404 6.41 -8.74 -17.84
C ILE A 404 5.56 -7.64 -18.50
N VAL A 405 5.78 -7.38 -19.78
CA VAL A 405 5.06 -6.35 -20.55
C VAL A 405 3.61 -6.78 -20.79
N GLY A 406 3.39 -8.06 -21.11
CA GLY A 406 2.06 -8.61 -21.37
C GLY A 406 1.09 -8.40 -20.22
N ARG A 407 1.54 -8.52 -18.95
CA ARG A 407 0.68 -8.22 -17.80
C ARG A 407 0.24 -6.77 -17.73
N VAL A 408 1.16 -5.81 -17.89
CA VAL A 408 0.80 -4.39 -17.78
C VAL A 408 -0.07 -3.94 -18.95
N GLU A 409 0.19 -4.46 -20.14
CA GLU A 409 -0.67 -4.21 -21.29
C GLU A 409 -2.07 -4.78 -21.09
N LYS A 410 -2.19 -5.98 -20.54
CA LYS A 410 -3.47 -6.58 -20.16
C LYS A 410 -4.22 -5.68 -19.16
N ALA A 411 -3.55 -5.22 -18.10
CA ALA A 411 -4.14 -4.30 -17.12
C ALA A 411 -4.61 -2.98 -17.76
N MET A 412 -3.84 -2.40 -18.67
CA MET A 412 -4.22 -1.16 -19.37
C MET A 412 -5.37 -1.35 -20.36
N ARG A 413 -5.42 -2.49 -21.07
CA ARG A 413 -6.47 -2.78 -22.07
C ARG A 413 -7.78 -3.23 -21.45
N GLU A 414 -7.73 -4.21 -20.55
CA GLU A 414 -8.92 -4.92 -20.05
C GLU A 414 -9.50 -4.27 -18.78
N GLU A 415 -8.65 -3.68 -17.93
CA GLU A 415 -9.06 -3.14 -16.63
C GLU A 415 -9.25 -1.60 -16.68
N GLY A 416 -9.05 -1.00 -17.86
CA GLY A 416 -9.42 0.39 -18.15
C GLY A 416 -8.60 1.45 -17.40
N VAL A 417 -7.44 1.08 -16.85
CA VAL A 417 -6.54 2.04 -16.18
C VAL A 417 -5.92 2.97 -17.21
N LYS A 418 -6.15 4.27 -17.01
CA LYS A 418 -5.50 5.31 -17.79
C LYS A 418 -4.23 5.75 -17.09
N VAL A 419 -3.10 5.50 -17.73
CA VAL A 419 -1.76 5.96 -17.30
C VAL A 419 -1.24 6.92 -18.35
N ASP A 420 -0.71 8.06 -17.93
CA ASP A 420 0.06 8.95 -18.81
C ASP A 420 1.50 8.43 -18.86
N VAL A 421 1.93 7.90 -20.00
CA VAL A 421 3.25 7.28 -20.15
C VAL A 421 4.07 8.12 -21.11
N ARG A 422 5.20 8.61 -20.64
CA ARG A 422 6.10 9.48 -21.38
C ARG A 422 7.40 8.75 -21.66
N PHE A 423 7.42 8.07 -22.80
CA PHE A 423 8.63 7.46 -23.33
C PHE A 423 9.57 8.53 -23.89
N GLY A 424 10.87 8.24 -23.88
CA GLY A 424 11.92 9.18 -24.27
C GLY A 424 12.08 10.37 -23.31
N GLU A 425 11.39 10.38 -22.16
CA GLU A 425 11.39 11.48 -21.20
C GLU A 425 11.94 11.00 -19.85
N GLY A 426 13.23 11.23 -19.62
CA GLY A 426 13.85 11.05 -18.31
C GLY A 426 13.45 12.15 -17.33
N VAL A 427 13.61 11.90 -16.03
CA VAL A 427 13.47 12.92 -14.98
C VAL A 427 14.83 13.54 -14.68
N GLU A 428 14.90 14.86 -14.68
CA GLU A 428 16.12 15.64 -14.40
C GLU A 428 16.17 16.16 -12.97
N ARG A 429 14.99 16.46 -12.38
CA ARG A 429 14.90 17.05 -11.06
C ARG A 429 13.59 16.70 -10.37
N VAL A 430 13.68 16.42 -9.07
CA VAL A 430 12.55 16.22 -8.16
C VAL A 430 12.82 17.01 -6.89
N GLU A 431 11.90 17.92 -6.54
CA GLU A 431 11.99 18.77 -5.35
C GLU A 431 10.68 18.70 -4.56
N TRP A 432 10.75 18.87 -3.25
CA TRP A 432 9.58 19.01 -2.38
C TRP A 432 9.23 20.49 -2.21
N ASP A 433 7.96 20.83 -2.42
CA ASP A 433 7.40 22.17 -2.22
C ASP A 433 6.58 22.18 -0.93
N GLU A 434 7.15 22.76 0.13
CA GLU A 434 6.53 22.86 1.47
C GLU A 434 5.25 23.70 1.47
N GLU A 435 5.16 24.75 0.64
CA GLU A 435 4.00 25.64 0.60
C GLU A 435 2.80 24.93 -0.03
N LYS A 436 3.06 24.09 -1.03
CA LYS A 436 2.01 23.33 -1.75
C LYS A 436 1.74 21.95 -1.16
N GLY A 437 2.68 21.41 -0.37
CA GLY A 437 2.59 20.06 0.20
C GLY A 437 2.65 18.98 -0.88
N GLY A 438 3.57 19.11 -1.84
CA GLY A 438 3.72 18.18 -2.96
C GLY A 438 5.09 18.26 -3.63
N PHE A 439 5.30 17.51 -4.69
CA PHE A 439 6.55 17.45 -5.43
C PHE A 439 6.48 18.21 -6.75
N GLY A 440 7.52 18.98 -7.06
CA GLY A 440 7.81 19.43 -8.42
C GLY A 440 8.68 18.41 -9.14
N VAL A 441 8.28 17.98 -10.33
CA VAL A 441 9.03 17.02 -11.17
C VAL A 441 9.32 17.67 -12.53
N TRP A 442 10.60 17.71 -12.91
CA TRP A 442 11.07 18.22 -14.20
C TRP A 442 11.49 17.05 -15.10
N GLY A 443 10.81 16.92 -16.24
CA GLY A 443 11.20 16.02 -17.32
C GLY A 443 12.35 16.58 -18.16
N ASP A 444 12.97 15.72 -18.95
CA ASP A 444 14.13 16.04 -19.80
C ASP A 444 13.93 17.31 -20.64
N GLY A 445 14.77 18.32 -20.39
CA GLY A 445 14.77 19.56 -21.17
C GLY A 445 13.58 20.48 -20.92
N ARG A 446 12.79 20.24 -19.86
CA ARG A 446 11.66 21.10 -19.47
C ARG A 446 12.12 22.15 -18.45
N GLU A 447 11.75 23.41 -18.68
CA GLU A 447 12.05 24.51 -17.74
C GLU A 447 11.07 24.55 -16.54
N GLU A 448 9.83 24.12 -16.77
CA GLU A 448 8.76 24.14 -15.77
C GLU A 448 8.55 22.73 -15.18
N SER A 449 8.26 22.68 -13.86
CA SER A 449 7.86 21.45 -13.18
C SER A 449 6.40 21.12 -13.39
N GLU A 450 6.10 19.83 -13.30
CA GLU A 450 4.74 19.35 -13.03
C GLU A 450 4.59 18.96 -11.55
N GLU A 451 3.44 19.27 -10.98
CA GLU A 451 3.15 19.05 -9.56
C GLU A 451 2.51 17.68 -9.29
N PHE A 452 3.01 16.95 -8.31
CA PHE A 452 2.51 15.63 -7.92
C PHE A 452 2.32 15.53 -6.41
N ASP A 453 1.28 14.81 -5.96
CA ASP A 453 1.08 14.52 -4.54
C ASP A 453 2.15 13.55 -4.01
N ASN A 454 2.57 12.59 -4.85
CA ASN A 454 3.52 11.54 -4.49
C ASN A 454 4.51 11.28 -5.63
N VAL A 455 5.71 10.83 -5.27
CA VAL A 455 6.73 10.37 -6.21
C VAL A 455 7.14 8.95 -5.86
N ILE A 456 7.14 8.06 -6.85
CA ILE A 456 7.65 6.69 -6.75
C ILE A 456 8.90 6.57 -7.63
N VAL A 457 10.06 6.45 -7.01
CA VAL A 457 11.34 6.23 -7.68
C VAL A 457 11.50 4.74 -7.98
N ALA A 458 11.30 4.38 -9.24
CA ALA A 458 11.39 3.02 -9.78
C ALA A 458 12.48 2.90 -10.86
N SER A 459 13.53 3.72 -10.77
CA SER A 459 14.58 3.86 -11.78
C SER A 459 15.60 2.72 -11.81
N GLY A 460 15.54 1.79 -10.84
CA GLY A 460 16.51 0.72 -10.65
C GLY A 460 17.87 1.19 -10.11
N HIS A 461 18.76 0.22 -9.84
CA HIS A 461 20.09 0.46 -9.24
C HIS A 461 21.23 -0.35 -9.87
N PHE A 462 20.96 -1.07 -10.97
CA PHE A 462 21.92 -1.94 -11.67
C PHE A 462 22.39 -1.40 -13.03
N SER A 463 22.46 -0.06 -13.17
CA SER A 463 22.85 0.60 -14.44
C SER A 463 24.06 1.52 -14.30
N VAL A 464 24.35 2.04 -13.10
CA VAL A 464 25.54 2.89 -12.87
C VAL A 464 26.68 2.01 -12.37
N PRO A 465 27.77 1.84 -13.15
CA PRO A 465 28.81 0.87 -12.83
C PRO A 465 29.60 1.25 -11.57
N SER A 466 29.98 0.23 -10.79
CA SER A 466 30.96 0.38 -9.73
C SER A 466 32.35 0.25 -10.32
N SER A 467 32.85 1.34 -10.89
CA SER A 467 34.15 1.37 -11.56
C SER A 467 35.30 1.19 -10.57
N VAL A 468 36.20 0.27 -10.91
CA VAL A 468 37.49 0.06 -10.25
C VAL A 468 38.61 0.27 -11.27
N SER A 469 39.76 0.75 -10.82
CA SER A 469 40.95 0.87 -11.65
C SER A 469 42.08 0.05 -11.04
N PHE A 470 42.84 -0.64 -11.89
CA PHE A 470 44.04 -1.36 -11.49
C PHE A 470 45.28 -0.74 -12.16
N PRO A 471 46.46 -0.82 -11.51
CA PRO A 471 47.70 -0.34 -12.11
C PRO A 471 47.94 -0.94 -13.51
N GLY A 472 48.27 -0.08 -14.47
CA GLY A 472 48.54 -0.45 -15.86
C GLY A 472 47.34 -0.41 -16.81
N PHE A 473 46.12 -0.11 -16.34
CA PHE A 473 44.93 -0.05 -17.21
C PHE A 473 45.06 0.93 -18.39
N SER A 474 45.77 2.05 -18.21
CA SER A 474 46.04 3.02 -19.28
C SER A 474 46.89 2.46 -20.41
N ASP A 475 47.72 1.45 -20.10
CA ASP A 475 48.72 0.88 -20.99
C ASP A 475 48.33 -0.53 -21.46
N PHE A 476 47.14 -1.00 -21.06
CA PHE A 476 46.64 -2.31 -21.44
C PHE A 476 46.22 -2.31 -22.91
N ASN A 477 46.88 -3.15 -23.71
CA ASN A 477 46.66 -3.23 -25.14
C ASN A 477 45.58 -4.27 -25.50
N GLY A 478 44.46 -4.22 -24.79
CA GLY A 478 43.30 -5.09 -24.96
C GLY A 478 42.03 -4.36 -24.54
N ARG A 479 40.88 -5.01 -24.65
CA ARG A 479 39.60 -4.37 -24.32
C ARG A 479 39.36 -4.38 -22.81
N ILE A 480 39.03 -3.23 -22.22
CA ILE A 480 38.53 -3.15 -20.84
C ILE A 480 37.10 -2.63 -20.90
N MET A 481 36.18 -3.33 -20.25
CA MET A 481 34.78 -2.88 -20.13
C MET A 481 34.20 -3.24 -18.77
N HIS A 482 33.12 -2.58 -18.36
CA HIS A 482 32.29 -3.05 -17.26
C HIS A 482 31.20 -4.00 -17.78
N SER A 483 30.65 -4.86 -16.93
CA SER A 483 29.56 -5.78 -17.30
C SER A 483 28.32 -5.06 -17.86
N THR A 484 28.14 -3.77 -17.53
CA THR A 484 27.07 -2.92 -18.07
C THR A 484 27.18 -2.68 -19.58
N ASP A 485 28.40 -2.76 -20.13
CA ASP A 485 28.71 -2.55 -21.54
C ASP A 485 28.94 -3.87 -22.30
N PHE A 486 28.82 -5.00 -21.60
CA PHE A 486 28.88 -6.32 -22.23
C PHE A 486 27.59 -6.55 -23.03
N ARG A 487 27.71 -7.01 -24.29
CA ARG A 487 26.57 -7.20 -25.19
C ARG A 487 26.50 -8.56 -25.86
N ASN A 488 27.61 -9.15 -26.25
CA ASN A 488 27.61 -10.44 -26.95
C ASN A 488 28.89 -11.23 -26.63
N ALA A 489 28.73 -12.47 -26.17
CA ALA A 489 29.84 -13.35 -25.84
C ALA A 489 30.63 -13.82 -27.06
N LEU A 490 30.02 -13.85 -28.26
CA LEU A 490 30.68 -14.21 -29.53
C LEU A 490 31.86 -13.29 -29.88
N GLU A 491 31.88 -12.07 -29.33
CA GLU A 491 33.04 -11.18 -29.45
C GLU A 491 34.33 -11.83 -28.94
N PHE A 492 34.21 -12.72 -27.95
CA PHE A 492 35.34 -13.36 -27.27
C PHE A 492 35.61 -14.78 -27.73
N ALA A 493 34.99 -15.25 -28.81
CA ALA A 493 35.29 -16.54 -29.40
C ALA A 493 36.78 -16.64 -29.80
N GLY A 494 37.47 -17.68 -29.33
CA GLY A 494 38.90 -17.90 -29.53
C GLY A 494 39.81 -16.91 -28.80
N ARG A 495 39.29 -16.16 -27.80
CA ARG A 495 40.06 -15.16 -27.04
C ARG A 495 40.28 -15.56 -25.59
N LYS A 496 41.26 -14.93 -24.97
CA LYS A 496 41.51 -15.04 -23.52
C LYS A 496 40.87 -13.87 -22.79
N VAL A 497 39.99 -14.18 -21.83
CA VAL A 497 39.20 -13.18 -21.11
C VAL A 497 39.42 -13.29 -19.60
N VAL A 498 39.65 -12.15 -18.96
CA VAL A 498 39.67 -12.02 -17.49
C VAL A 498 38.39 -11.35 -17.02
N ILE A 499 37.63 -12.03 -16.17
CA ILE A 499 36.40 -11.55 -15.55
C ILE A 499 36.71 -11.15 -14.11
N VAL A 500 36.59 -9.85 -13.78
CA VAL A 500 36.93 -9.32 -12.46
C VAL A 500 35.68 -9.26 -11.56
N GLY A 501 35.57 -10.21 -10.64
CA GLY A 501 34.48 -10.31 -9.66
C GLY A 501 33.65 -11.58 -9.88
N ASN A 502 33.34 -12.30 -8.80
CA ASN A 502 32.65 -13.60 -8.82
C ASN A 502 31.21 -13.54 -8.24
N GLY A 503 30.51 -12.41 -8.44
CA GLY A 503 29.07 -12.31 -8.21
C GLY A 503 28.26 -12.74 -9.45
N ASN A 504 26.93 -12.51 -9.44
CA ASN A 504 26.01 -12.95 -10.51
C ASN A 504 26.49 -12.61 -11.93
N SER A 505 26.91 -11.37 -12.19
CA SER A 505 27.43 -10.99 -13.52
C SER A 505 28.73 -11.71 -13.87
N GLY A 506 29.61 -11.93 -12.90
CA GLY A 506 30.88 -12.61 -13.12
C GLY A 506 30.70 -14.09 -13.46
N GLU A 507 29.85 -14.76 -12.69
CA GLU A 507 29.51 -16.16 -12.91
C GLU A 507 28.83 -16.36 -14.28
N ASP A 508 27.81 -15.56 -14.62
CA ASP A 508 27.09 -15.74 -15.88
C ASP A 508 27.93 -15.34 -17.09
N ILE A 509 28.61 -14.19 -17.07
CA ILE A 509 29.44 -13.76 -18.21
C ILE A 509 30.60 -14.73 -18.45
N ALA A 510 31.21 -15.29 -17.40
CA ALA A 510 32.23 -16.32 -17.56
C ALA A 510 31.69 -17.57 -18.28
N LEU A 511 30.50 -18.03 -17.90
CA LEU A 511 29.83 -19.15 -18.57
C LEU A 511 29.42 -18.83 -20.00
N GLN A 512 28.94 -17.63 -20.28
CA GLN A 512 28.58 -17.19 -21.63
C GLN A 512 29.81 -17.15 -22.53
N CYS A 513 30.90 -16.52 -22.10
CA CYS A 513 32.17 -16.51 -22.83
C CYS A 513 32.66 -17.95 -23.11
N HIS A 514 32.61 -18.83 -22.10
CA HIS A 514 33.01 -20.23 -22.26
C HIS A 514 32.11 -20.97 -23.27
N LYS A 515 30.79 -20.85 -23.13
CA LYS A 515 29.81 -21.48 -24.01
C LYS A 515 29.96 -21.04 -25.47
N TYR A 516 30.21 -19.75 -25.70
CA TYR A 516 30.36 -19.18 -27.03
C TYR A 516 31.81 -19.21 -27.55
N GLY A 517 32.67 -20.02 -26.92
CA GLY A 517 33.93 -20.47 -27.50
C GLY A 517 35.17 -19.63 -27.14
N ALA A 518 35.18 -18.91 -26.03
CA ALA A 518 36.42 -18.32 -25.51
C ALA A 518 37.49 -19.40 -25.29
N GLU A 519 38.74 -19.09 -25.63
CA GLU A 519 39.87 -20.02 -25.49
C GLU A 519 40.13 -20.31 -24.01
N GLU A 520 40.14 -19.26 -23.19
CA GLU A 520 40.47 -19.32 -21.78
C GLU A 520 39.73 -18.22 -21.01
N VAL A 521 39.10 -18.59 -19.90
CA VAL A 521 38.39 -17.64 -19.03
C VAL A 521 38.99 -17.69 -17.63
N LYS A 522 39.48 -16.56 -17.13
CA LYS A 522 39.88 -16.40 -15.72
C LYS A 522 38.81 -15.61 -14.97
N LEU A 523 38.16 -16.25 -14.00
CA LEU A 523 37.22 -15.58 -13.10
C LEU A 523 37.95 -15.20 -11.81
N THR A 524 37.97 -13.92 -11.46
CA THR A 524 38.70 -13.48 -10.26
C THR A 524 37.79 -13.24 -9.06
N TYR A 525 38.25 -13.59 -7.85
CA TYR A 525 37.55 -13.28 -6.60
C TYR A 525 38.34 -12.34 -5.69
N ARG A 526 37.63 -11.45 -4.98
CA ARG A 526 38.24 -10.49 -4.03
C ARG A 526 38.34 -11.03 -2.60
N THR A 527 37.27 -11.64 -2.11
CA THR A 527 37.15 -12.03 -0.69
C THR A 527 37.28 -13.54 -0.54
N GLU A 528 36.39 -14.30 -1.21
CA GLU A 528 36.36 -15.75 -1.11
C GLU A 528 36.17 -16.38 -2.49
N ARG A 529 36.81 -17.54 -2.68
CA ARG A 529 36.62 -18.38 -3.86
C ARG A 529 35.20 -18.95 -3.86
N SER A 530 34.57 -19.02 -5.02
CA SER A 530 33.30 -19.70 -5.16
C SER A 530 33.46 -21.19 -4.82
N LYS A 531 32.40 -21.79 -4.26
CA LYS A 531 32.31 -23.25 -4.05
C LYS A 531 31.79 -23.97 -5.31
N ILE A 532 31.92 -23.34 -6.48
CA ILE A 532 31.40 -23.84 -7.76
C ILE A 532 32.45 -24.74 -8.42
N LYS A 533 32.00 -25.84 -9.00
CA LYS A 533 32.83 -26.66 -9.89
C LYS A 533 32.73 -26.14 -11.31
N TRP A 534 33.72 -25.37 -11.74
CA TRP A 534 33.77 -24.78 -13.07
C TRP A 534 34.07 -25.82 -14.17
N PRO A 535 33.54 -25.65 -15.39
CA PRO A 535 33.89 -26.50 -16.53
C PRO A 535 35.34 -26.28 -16.97
N SER A 536 35.89 -27.27 -17.68
CA SER A 536 37.22 -27.18 -18.26
C SER A 536 37.29 -26.01 -19.25
N GLY A 537 38.08 -24.98 -18.93
CA GLY A 537 38.19 -23.74 -19.70
C GLY A 537 37.91 -22.48 -18.88
N ILE A 538 37.27 -22.62 -17.72
CA ILE A 538 37.12 -21.55 -16.72
C ILE A 538 37.98 -21.88 -15.50
N GLU A 539 38.88 -20.98 -15.13
CA GLU A 539 39.65 -21.07 -13.89
C GLU A 539 39.31 -19.90 -12.96
N GLU A 540 38.93 -20.22 -11.73
CA GLU A 540 38.72 -19.21 -10.70
C GLU A 540 39.99 -18.95 -9.88
N ILE A 541 40.44 -17.70 -9.85
CA ILE A 541 41.76 -17.27 -9.36
C ILE A 541 41.66 -16.02 -8.44
N PRO A 542 42.63 -15.74 -7.54
CA PRO A 542 42.61 -14.51 -6.75
C PRO A 542 42.55 -13.23 -7.60
N ASN A 543 42.10 -12.14 -6.98
CA ASN A 543 41.84 -10.86 -7.65
C ASN A 543 43.02 -10.38 -8.52
N LEU A 544 42.69 -9.58 -9.54
CA LEU A 544 43.67 -8.88 -10.35
C LEU A 544 44.53 -7.96 -9.45
N ALA A 545 45.84 -7.96 -9.67
CA ALA A 545 46.77 -7.10 -8.95
C ALA A 545 47.20 -5.90 -9.81
N ARG A 546 47.53 -6.16 -11.08
CA ARG A 546 47.93 -5.16 -12.09
C ARG A 546 47.91 -5.79 -13.48
N VAL A 547 48.02 -4.95 -14.50
CA VAL A 547 48.23 -5.38 -15.89
C VAL A 547 49.53 -4.80 -16.45
N GLY A 548 50.04 -5.35 -17.54
CA GLY A 548 51.24 -4.84 -18.22
C GLY A 548 51.94 -5.92 -19.05
N GLY A 549 53.26 -6.05 -18.89
CA GLY A 549 54.08 -7.02 -19.63
C GLY A 549 54.58 -6.47 -20.98
N PRO A 550 55.44 -7.21 -21.70
CA PRO A 550 56.11 -6.74 -22.92
C PRO A 550 55.16 -6.30 -24.05
N GLU A 551 53.98 -6.94 -24.14
CA GLU A 551 52.94 -6.61 -25.13
C GLU A 551 51.78 -5.79 -24.55
N GLY A 552 51.85 -5.40 -23.27
CA GLY A 552 50.74 -4.72 -22.58
C GLY A 552 49.49 -5.59 -22.39
N ARG A 553 49.60 -6.91 -22.53
CA ARG A 553 48.47 -7.88 -22.46
C ARG A 553 48.63 -8.95 -21.38
N THR A 554 49.47 -8.71 -20.38
CA THR A 554 49.66 -9.62 -19.25
C THR A 554 48.83 -9.17 -18.05
N CYS A 555 48.03 -10.08 -17.50
CA CYS A 555 47.32 -9.88 -16.24
C CYS A 555 48.08 -10.59 -15.11
N TYR A 556 48.40 -9.86 -14.03
CA TYR A 556 49.06 -10.40 -12.84
C TYR A 556 48.06 -10.45 -11.68
N PHE A 557 48.02 -11.57 -10.95
CA PHE A 557 47.04 -11.82 -9.89
C PHE A 557 47.67 -11.73 -8.49
N LYS A 558 46.82 -11.67 -7.47
CA LYS A 558 47.26 -11.47 -6.07
C LYS A 558 48.04 -12.64 -5.47
N ASP A 559 47.98 -13.83 -6.05
CA ASP A 559 48.79 -14.99 -5.65
C ASP A 559 50.17 -15.03 -6.34
N GLY A 560 50.48 -14.05 -7.20
CA GLY A 560 51.73 -13.98 -7.95
C GLY A 560 51.71 -14.70 -9.29
N SER A 561 50.61 -15.38 -9.63
CA SER A 561 50.43 -15.94 -10.97
C SER A 561 50.20 -14.85 -12.03
N SER A 562 50.36 -15.20 -13.29
CA SER A 562 50.07 -14.31 -14.42
C SER A 562 49.59 -15.07 -15.64
N VAL A 563 48.81 -14.39 -16.48
CA VAL A 563 48.37 -14.88 -17.78
C VAL A 563 48.76 -13.87 -18.84
N ASP A 564 49.50 -14.32 -19.84
CA ASP A 564 49.90 -13.53 -21.00
C ASP A 564 48.86 -13.63 -22.12
N GLY A 565 48.85 -12.63 -23.01
CA GLY A 565 47.99 -12.61 -24.19
C GLY A 565 46.50 -12.47 -23.86
N VAL A 566 46.16 -11.75 -22.79
CA VAL A 566 44.76 -11.45 -22.45
C VAL A 566 44.21 -10.42 -23.44
N ASP A 567 43.12 -10.77 -24.11
CA ASP A 567 42.49 -9.91 -25.11
C ASP A 567 41.45 -8.96 -24.50
N ALA A 568 40.79 -9.38 -23.41
CA ALA A 568 39.76 -8.58 -22.76
C ALA A 568 39.70 -8.76 -21.25
N ILE A 569 39.36 -7.68 -20.55
CA ILE A 569 39.03 -7.62 -19.13
C ILE A 569 37.59 -7.11 -18.99
N VAL A 570 36.73 -7.90 -18.36
CA VAL A 570 35.35 -7.51 -18.05
C VAL A 570 35.23 -7.30 -16.54
N LEU A 571 34.95 -6.07 -16.13
CA LEU A 571 34.75 -5.69 -14.74
C LEU A 571 33.32 -6.05 -14.33
N CYS A 572 33.17 -7.14 -13.60
CA CYS A 572 31.92 -7.58 -12.98
C CYS A 572 31.85 -7.13 -11.51
N THR A 573 32.12 -5.84 -11.29
CA THR A 573 32.36 -5.26 -9.96
C THR A 573 31.13 -4.62 -9.31
N GLY A 574 29.96 -4.87 -9.88
CA GLY A 574 28.67 -4.44 -9.36
C GLY A 574 28.32 -3.01 -9.75
N TYR A 575 27.30 -2.46 -9.10
CA TYR A 575 26.69 -1.18 -9.45
C TYR A 575 26.52 -0.29 -8.22
N LYS A 576 26.12 0.96 -8.44
CA LYS A 576 25.80 1.94 -7.39
C LYS A 576 24.36 2.40 -7.51
N HIS A 577 23.68 2.54 -6.37
CA HIS A 577 22.48 3.36 -6.27
C HIS A 577 22.84 4.81 -6.65
N SER A 578 22.14 5.36 -7.64
CA SER A 578 22.44 6.69 -8.18
C SER A 578 21.15 7.38 -8.60
N PHE A 579 20.88 8.50 -7.96
CA PHE A 579 19.69 9.32 -8.20
C PHE A 579 20.15 10.78 -8.39
N PRO A 580 20.74 11.12 -9.55
CA PRO A 580 21.27 12.47 -9.81
C PRO A 580 20.16 13.52 -9.93
N PHE A 581 18.92 13.07 -10.16
CA PHE A 581 17.73 13.90 -10.28
C PHE A 581 17.03 14.18 -8.94
N MET A 582 17.48 13.59 -7.83
CA MET A 582 16.87 13.79 -6.52
C MET A 582 17.61 14.88 -5.75
N ASP A 583 16.84 15.76 -5.14
CA ASP A 583 17.40 16.77 -4.23
C ASP A 583 18.04 16.11 -3.00
N ARG A 584 19.00 16.79 -2.36
CA ARG A 584 19.89 16.16 -1.36
C ARG A 584 19.13 15.47 -0.22
N ASP A 585 18.10 16.12 0.30
CA ASP A 585 17.34 15.63 1.47
C ASP A 585 16.32 14.52 1.13
N LEU A 586 16.10 14.27 -0.15
CA LEU A 586 15.21 13.23 -0.66
C LEU A 586 15.98 12.03 -1.22
N LYS A 587 17.31 12.12 -1.28
CA LYS A 587 18.17 11.16 -1.98
C LYS A 587 18.50 9.95 -1.13
N LEU A 588 18.15 8.77 -1.62
CA LEU A 588 18.55 7.51 -1.00
C LEU A 588 20.06 7.25 -1.21
N GLU A 589 20.80 7.16 -0.11
CA GLU A 589 22.19 6.72 -0.08
C GLU A 589 22.30 5.37 0.63
N THR A 590 22.67 4.33 -0.11
CA THR A 590 22.72 2.97 0.42
C THR A 590 23.73 2.11 -0.35
N PRO A 591 24.42 1.16 0.30
CA PRO A 591 25.06 0.06 -0.43
C PRO A 591 23.99 -0.92 -0.95
N ASN A 592 24.36 -1.76 -1.91
CA ASN A 592 23.50 -2.87 -2.34
C ASN A 592 23.40 -3.92 -1.22
N ASN A 593 22.20 -4.13 -0.70
CA ASN A 593 21.90 -5.09 0.37
C ASN A 593 20.39 -5.43 0.40
N LEU A 594 19.98 -6.39 1.24
CA LEU A 594 18.58 -6.82 1.31
C LEU A 594 17.61 -5.81 1.96
N TYR A 595 18.11 -4.81 2.68
CA TYR A 595 17.27 -3.80 3.34
C TYR A 595 18.00 -2.45 3.40
N PRO A 596 17.81 -1.57 2.41
CA PRO A 596 18.32 -0.21 2.42
C PRO A 596 17.80 0.56 3.65
N LYS A 597 18.71 1.23 4.36
CA LYS A 597 18.34 2.09 5.48
C LYS A 597 17.51 3.27 4.97
N ASN A 598 16.74 3.91 5.85
CA ASN A 598 15.89 5.09 5.58
C ASN A 598 14.64 4.81 4.73
N LEU A 599 14.34 3.53 4.45
CA LEU A 599 13.11 3.13 3.79
C LEU A 599 12.21 2.37 4.77
N TYR A 600 11.16 3.03 5.26
CA TYR A 600 10.11 2.40 6.05
C TYR A 600 9.41 1.31 5.23
N LYS A 601 9.27 0.12 5.81
CA LYS A 601 8.83 -1.11 5.10
C LYS A 601 9.65 -1.42 3.83
N GLY A 602 10.86 -0.87 3.72
CA GLY A 602 11.69 -1.00 2.54
C GLY A 602 11.23 -0.20 1.32
N VAL A 603 10.24 0.70 1.45
CA VAL A 603 9.74 1.49 0.31
C VAL A 603 9.49 2.96 0.59
N ALA A 604 8.95 3.36 1.74
CA ALA A 604 8.61 4.76 2.02
C ALA A 604 9.81 5.52 2.59
N TRP A 605 10.13 6.69 2.05
CA TRP A 605 11.22 7.53 2.56
C TRP A 605 10.94 7.96 4.00
N VAL A 606 11.94 7.81 4.89
CA VAL A 606 11.76 7.98 6.33
C VAL A 606 11.34 9.39 6.72
N ASP A 607 11.82 10.43 6.04
CA ASP A 607 11.55 11.81 6.41
C ASP A 607 10.28 12.37 5.74
N ASN A 608 9.95 11.90 4.54
CA ASN A 608 8.74 12.28 3.81
C ASN A 608 8.05 11.04 3.21
N PRO A 609 6.97 10.53 3.84
CA PRO A 609 6.31 9.30 3.40
C PRO A 609 5.46 9.46 2.12
N ALA A 610 5.43 10.65 1.50
CA ALA A 610 4.88 10.83 0.15
C ALA A 610 5.90 10.51 -0.97
N LEU A 611 7.16 10.25 -0.60
CA LEU A 611 8.22 9.76 -1.48
C LEU A 611 8.45 8.26 -1.23
N TYR A 612 8.48 7.50 -2.32
CA TYR A 612 8.71 6.06 -2.29
C TYR A 612 9.89 5.67 -3.19
N TYR A 613 10.64 4.65 -2.79
CA TYR A 613 11.70 4.00 -3.55
C TYR A 613 11.34 2.52 -3.70
N MET A 614 11.12 2.06 -4.93
CA MET A 614 10.71 0.68 -5.20
C MET A 614 11.82 -0.14 -5.86
N GLY A 615 11.97 -1.39 -5.43
CA GLY A 615 12.97 -2.31 -5.97
C GLY A 615 14.42 -1.92 -5.68
N MET A 616 14.68 -1.19 -4.58
CA MET A 616 16.04 -0.72 -4.22
C MET A 616 16.84 -1.73 -3.40
N GLN A 617 16.23 -2.84 -2.99
CA GLN A 617 16.89 -3.96 -2.33
C GLN A 617 17.75 -4.75 -3.33
N ASP A 618 18.72 -5.50 -2.81
CA ASP A 618 19.37 -6.60 -3.52
C ASP A 618 18.37 -7.74 -3.76
N ILE A 619 18.41 -8.33 -4.95
CA ILE A 619 17.27 -9.10 -5.48
C ILE A 619 17.60 -10.59 -5.55
N TRP A 620 16.84 -11.38 -4.78
CA TRP A 620 16.75 -12.84 -4.90
C TRP A 620 15.44 -13.27 -5.55
N ILE A 621 14.33 -12.65 -5.14
CA ILE A 621 13.00 -12.79 -5.73
C ILE A 621 12.58 -11.39 -6.18
N GLY A 622 12.41 -11.17 -7.48
CA GLY A 622 12.15 -9.86 -8.05
C GLY A 622 10.66 -9.54 -8.15
N LEU A 623 9.99 -10.11 -9.17
CA LEU A 623 8.67 -9.66 -9.63
C LEU A 623 7.60 -9.67 -8.51
N LYS A 624 7.55 -10.73 -7.70
CA LYS A 624 6.62 -10.83 -6.56
C LYS A 624 6.87 -9.78 -5.48
N VAL A 625 8.13 -9.46 -5.22
CA VAL A 625 8.48 -8.44 -4.21
C VAL A 625 8.04 -7.07 -4.72
N TYR A 626 8.23 -6.78 -6.02
CA TYR A 626 7.76 -5.54 -6.61
C TYR A 626 6.24 -5.40 -6.53
N ASP A 627 5.49 -6.48 -6.74
CA ASP A 627 4.03 -6.47 -6.52
C ASP A 627 3.69 -6.16 -5.07
N CYS A 628 4.26 -6.88 -4.10
CA CYS A 628 4.02 -6.61 -2.68
C CYS A 628 4.33 -5.15 -2.31
N GLN A 629 5.44 -4.61 -2.83
CA GLN A 629 5.80 -3.20 -2.67
C GLN A 629 4.77 -2.28 -3.31
N ALA A 630 4.36 -2.55 -4.55
CA ALA A 630 3.40 -1.75 -5.29
C ALA A 630 2.04 -1.67 -4.59
N PHE A 631 1.47 -2.83 -4.22
CA PHE A 631 0.20 -2.90 -3.50
C PHE A 631 0.27 -2.13 -2.18
N TRP A 632 1.37 -2.29 -1.43
CA TRP A 632 1.56 -1.54 -0.20
C TRP A 632 1.66 -0.03 -0.48
N VAL A 633 2.46 0.40 -1.46
CA VAL A 633 2.62 1.83 -1.80
C VAL A 633 1.30 2.45 -2.26
N VAL A 634 0.56 1.79 -3.16
CA VAL A 634 -0.73 2.29 -3.65
C VAL A 634 -1.77 2.39 -2.53
N ASP A 635 -1.83 1.40 -1.63
CA ASP A 635 -2.68 1.46 -0.44
C ASP A 635 -2.31 2.68 0.44
N ASN A 636 -1.03 2.93 0.65
CA ASN A 636 -0.54 4.06 1.45
C ASN A 636 -0.81 5.43 0.82
N ILE A 637 -0.68 5.55 -0.50
CA ILE A 637 -1.05 6.77 -1.25
C ILE A 637 -2.54 7.11 -1.04
N LEU A 638 -3.38 6.09 -0.84
CA LEU A 638 -4.81 6.23 -0.57
C LEU A 638 -5.16 6.37 0.92
N GLY A 639 -4.16 6.50 1.81
CA GLY A 639 -4.36 6.65 3.25
C GLY A 639 -4.39 5.33 4.03
N GLY A 640 -3.82 4.25 3.47
CA GLY A 640 -3.66 2.96 4.12
C GLY A 640 -2.76 2.99 5.37
N ALA A 641 -2.64 1.82 6.03
CA ALA A 641 -2.15 1.71 7.41
C ALA A 641 -0.71 2.22 7.68
N GLY A 642 0.11 2.46 6.66
CA GLY A 642 1.48 2.96 6.84
C GLY A 642 1.67 4.46 6.66
N GLY A 643 0.72 5.19 6.05
CA GLY A 643 0.88 6.59 5.64
C GLY A 643 0.86 7.57 6.81
N GLY A 644 0.15 7.23 7.88
CA GLY A 644 0.04 8.03 9.11
C GLY A 644 1.06 7.67 10.20
N VAL A 645 2.00 6.76 9.93
CA VAL A 645 2.98 6.31 10.94
C VAL A 645 4.02 7.41 11.14
N GLY A 646 4.13 7.97 12.35
CA GLY A 646 5.11 9.02 12.66
C GLY A 646 6.57 8.62 12.45
N ARG A 647 7.44 9.61 12.20
CA ARG A 647 8.87 9.43 11.86
C ARG A 647 9.61 8.50 12.82
N GLU A 648 9.47 8.68 14.14
CA GLU A 648 10.14 7.82 15.12
C GLU A 648 9.72 6.35 15.04
N ALA A 649 8.44 6.07 14.75
CA ALA A 649 7.96 4.71 14.60
C ALA A 649 8.50 4.07 13.32
N ARG A 650 8.65 4.86 12.24
CA ARG A 650 9.32 4.44 11.01
C ARG A 650 10.80 4.10 11.26
N GLU A 651 11.51 4.94 12.02
CA GLU A 651 12.90 4.71 12.40
C GLU A 651 13.07 3.39 13.19
N ARG A 652 12.20 3.13 14.18
CA ARG A 652 12.23 1.87 14.93
C ARG A 652 11.97 0.64 14.07
N ASP A 653 11.05 0.71 13.10
CA ASP A 653 10.82 -0.40 12.14
C ASP A 653 12.09 -0.65 11.30
N ILE A 654 12.69 0.41 10.77
CA ILE A 654 13.93 0.33 9.98
C ILE A 654 15.06 -0.29 10.82
N GLU A 655 15.25 0.17 12.06
CA GLU A 655 16.28 -0.37 12.96
C GLU A 655 16.10 -1.87 13.20
N GLY A 656 14.87 -2.31 13.47
CA GLY A 656 14.58 -3.74 13.65
C GLY A 656 14.90 -4.59 12.42
N TRP A 657 14.65 -4.07 11.20
CA TRP A 657 15.02 -4.76 9.97
C TRP A 657 16.53 -4.75 9.70
N VAL A 658 17.22 -3.66 10.02
CA VAL A 658 18.68 -3.57 9.91
C VAL A 658 19.36 -4.54 10.86
N GLU A 659 18.90 -4.64 12.11
CA GLU A 659 19.42 -5.63 13.08
C GLU A 659 19.24 -7.06 12.58
N ARG A 660 18.06 -7.36 12.02
CA ARG A 660 17.79 -8.68 11.44
C ARG A 660 18.68 -8.99 10.24
N LEU A 661 18.97 -8.00 9.39
CA LEU A 661 19.91 -8.15 8.29
C LEU A 661 21.31 -8.50 8.79
N GLU A 662 21.80 -7.83 9.84
CA GLU A 662 23.10 -8.15 10.44
C GLU A 662 23.12 -9.56 11.06
N GLU A 663 22.01 -10.00 11.66
CA GLU A 663 21.87 -11.37 12.15
C GLU A 663 21.98 -12.40 11.01
N VAL A 664 21.31 -12.16 9.88
CA VAL A 664 21.36 -13.02 8.69
C VAL A 664 22.77 -13.08 8.13
N LYS A 665 23.46 -11.94 8.00
CA LYS A 665 24.86 -11.89 7.55
C LYS A 665 25.78 -12.70 8.47
N ARG A 666 25.58 -12.64 9.79
CA ARG A 666 26.38 -13.37 10.77
C ARG A 666 26.16 -14.89 10.71
N LYS A 667 24.93 -15.33 10.44
CA LYS A 667 24.61 -16.77 10.32
C LYS A 667 25.21 -17.38 9.05
N GLY A 668 25.39 -16.59 7.99
CA GLY A 668 25.81 -17.08 6.68
C GLY A 668 24.74 -17.95 6.02
N SER A 669 24.96 -18.34 4.76
CA SER A 669 24.13 -19.34 4.08
C SER A 669 24.92 -20.63 3.88
N GLU A 670 24.33 -21.76 4.31
CA GLU A 670 24.86 -23.12 4.05
C GLU A 670 24.18 -23.75 2.83
N GLU A 671 23.97 -22.98 1.76
CA GLU A 671 23.38 -23.55 0.54
C GLU A 671 24.46 -24.22 -0.33
N GLY A 672 24.20 -25.47 -0.70
CA GLY A 672 24.97 -26.15 -1.73
C GLY A 672 24.77 -25.45 -3.07
N ARG A 673 25.86 -25.10 -3.75
CA ARG A 673 25.79 -24.51 -5.09
C ARG A 673 25.57 -25.62 -6.13
N GLU A 674 24.56 -25.42 -6.97
CA GLU A 674 24.25 -26.34 -8.07
C GLU A 674 25.31 -26.28 -9.18
N ASP A 675 25.32 -27.27 -10.06
CA ASP A 675 26.23 -27.29 -11.21
C ASP A 675 25.90 -26.13 -12.15
N PRO A 676 26.84 -25.19 -12.39
CA PRO A 676 26.58 -23.96 -13.14
C PRO A 676 26.28 -24.21 -14.62
N THR A 677 26.58 -25.41 -15.13
CA THR A 677 26.41 -25.79 -16.53
C THR A 677 25.08 -26.48 -16.82
N THR A 678 24.36 -26.96 -15.81
CA THR A 678 23.14 -27.77 -15.97
C THR A 678 21.94 -27.28 -15.18
N TYR A 679 22.11 -26.35 -14.24
CA TYR A 679 21.00 -25.89 -13.40
C TYR A 679 19.83 -25.29 -14.23
N ARG A 680 20.14 -24.71 -15.40
CA ARG A 680 19.14 -24.16 -16.35
C ARG A 680 18.31 -25.22 -17.08
N ASP A 681 18.73 -26.47 -17.03
CA ASP A 681 18.01 -27.60 -17.63
C ASP A 681 17.00 -28.22 -16.67
N ARG A 682 17.02 -27.78 -15.41
CA ARG A 682 16.13 -28.30 -14.37
C ARG A 682 14.73 -27.74 -14.51
N VAL A 683 13.77 -28.56 -14.09
CA VAL A 683 12.34 -28.29 -14.14
C VAL A 683 11.82 -28.11 -12.71
N PHE A 684 11.05 -27.05 -12.49
CA PHE A 684 10.42 -26.73 -11.20
C PHE A 684 8.90 -26.63 -11.34
N ARG A 685 8.20 -26.69 -10.22
CA ARG A 685 6.74 -26.61 -10.19
C ARG A 685 6.27 -25.23 -9.74
N SER A 686 5.28 -24.69 -10.45
CA SER A 686 4.55 -23.48 -10.03
C SER A 686 3.91 -23.67 -8.64
N ARG A 687 3.82 -22.57 -7.88
CA ARG A 687 3.13 -22.54 -6.59
C ARG A 687 1.69 -22.02 -6.66
N LEU A 688 1.21 -21.60 -7.85
CA LEU A 688 -0.13 -21.01 -8.02
C LEU A 688 -1.26 -22.04 -8.17
N GLY A 689 -0.94 -23.34 -8.24
CA GLY A 689 -1.93 -24.42 -8.25
C GLY A 689 -2.44 -24.73 -9.66
N GLY A 690 -2.09 -25.91 -10.14
CA GLY A 690 -2.50 -26.45 -11.44
C GLY A 690 -1.64 -27.68 -11.75
N GLU A 691 -2.20 -28.67 -12.45
CA GLU A 691 -1.46 -29.90 -12.84
C GLU A 691 -0.39 -29.64 -13.92
N VAL A 692 -0.15 -28.40 -14.33
CA VAL A 692 0.68 -28.06 -15.49
C VAL A 692 2.16 -27.96 -15.11
N TRP A 693 2.95 -28.74 -15.85
CA TRP A 693 4.38 -28.97 -15.68
C TRP A 693 5.21 -27.87 -16.34
N ALA A 694 6.38 -27.52 -15.82
CA ALA A 694 7.41 -26.93 -16.69
C ALA A 694 7.95 -28.04 -17.61
N THR A 695 8.35 -27.67 -18.83
CA THR A 695 8.97 -28.62 -19.77
C THR A 695 10.48 -28.61 -19.60
N GLU A 696 11.15 -29.69 -19.98
CA GLU A 696 12.59 -29.63 -20.24
C GLU A 696 12.85 -28.65 -21.40
N PRO A 697 13.99 -27.94 -21.41
CA PRO A 697 14.36 -27.18 -22.59
C PRO A 697 14.60 -28.15 -23.76
N PRO A 698 14.32 -27.74 -25.01
CA PRO A 698 14.48 -28.59 -26.20
C PRO A 698 15.94 -29.03 -26.41
N VAL A 699 16.88 -28.24 -25.88
CA VAL A 699 18.31 -28.50 -25.86
C VAL A 699 18.90 -28.09 -24.52
N PRO A 700 19.89 -28.82 -23.98
CA PRO A 700 20.64 -28.37 -22.80
C PRO A 700 21.25 -26.99 -23.01
N TRP A 701 21.18 -26.11 -22.01
CA TRP A 701 21.56 -24.70 -22.13
C TRP A 701 22.99 -24.52 -22.65
N MET A 702 23.94 -25.35 -22.21
CA MET A 702 25.34 -25.29 -22.68
C MET A 702 25.54 -25.69 -24.14
N LYS A 703 24.59 -26.40 -24.74
CA LYS A 703 24.66 -26.88 -26.13
C LYS A 703 23.82 -26.04 -27.09
N GLY A 704 22.87 -25.27 -26.57
CA GLY A 704 21.93 -24.52 -27.38
C GLY A 704 22.54 -23.28 -28.04
N ASP A 705 22.09 -22.98 -29.27
CA ASP A 705 22.43 -21.77 -30.02
C ASP A 705 21.27 -20.77 -30.12
N GLU A 706 21.51 -19.58 -30.69
CA GLU A 706 20.48 -18.53 -30.82
C GLU A 706 19.25 -18.97 -31.65
N ARG A 707 19.41 -19.87 -32.64
CA ARG A 707 18.28 -20.31 -33.48
C ARG A 707 17.31 -21.19 -32.72
N GLU A 708 17.83 -22.06 -31.87
CA GLU A 708 17.02 -22.89 -30.99
C GLU A 708 16.24 -22.03 -29.98
N TYR A 709 16.77 -20.86 -29.63
CA TYR A 709 16.14 -19.90 -28.72
C TYR A 709 15.05 -19.08 -29.42
N GLU A 710 15.30 -18.65 -30.65
CA GLU A 710 14.27 -18.06 -31.51
C GLU A 710 13.11 -19.04 -31.75
N GLY A 711 13.41 -20.34 -31.92
CA GLY A 711 12.40 -21.39 -32.03
C GLY A 711 11.53 -21.55 -30.79
N LEU A 712 12.12 -21.41 -29.59
CA LEU A 712 11.37 -21.40 -28.32
C LEU A 712 10.41 -20.21 -28.24
N LEU A 713 10.87 -19.02 -28.64
CA LEU A 713 10.05 -17.81 -28.64
C LEU A 713 8.88 -17.95 -29.64
N ALA A 714 9.17 -18.39 -30.87
CA ALA A 714 8.16 -18.59 -31.90
C ALA A 714 7.08 -19.60 -31.47
N ALA A 715 7.49 -20.71 -30.86
CA ALA A 715 6.56 -21.72 -30.34
C ALA A 715 5.66 -21.18 -29.22
N ALA A 716 6.19 -20.31 -28.35
CA ALA A 716 5.41 -19.69 -27.28
C ALA A 716 4.40 -18.66 -27.82
N THR A 717 4.78 -17.87 -28.83
CA THR A 717 3.89 -16.87 -29.44
C THR A 717 2.78 -17.49 -30.30
N ASP A 718 3.06 -18.58 -31.02
CA ASP A 718 2.05 -19.28 -31.84
C ASP A 718 0.98 -19.96 -30.97
N SER A 719 1.37 -20.48 -29.79
CA SER A 719 0.43 -21.09 -28.85
C SER A 719 -0.54 -20.08 -28.24
N ALA A 720 -0.09 -18.84 -27.99
CA ALA A 720 -0.96 -17.76 -27.53
C ALA A 720 -2.00 -17.35 -28.60
N ALA A 721 -1.58 -17.21 -29.86
CA ALA A 721 -2.46 -16.85 -30.98
C ALA A 721 -3.54 -17.92 -31.27
N ALA A 722 -3.24 -19.20 -31.05
CA ALA A 722 -4.22 -20.28 -31.23
C ALA A 722 -5.33 -20.28 -30.16
N SER A 723 -5.06 -19.73 -28.97
CA SER A 723 -6.01 -19.69 -27.86
C SER A 723 -7.03 -18.54 -27.94
N GLU A 724 -6.71 -17.45 -28.64
CA GLU A 724 -7.64 -16.33 -28.88
C GLU A 724 -8.72 -16.65 -29.94
N VAL A 725 -8.56 -17.73 -30.70
CA VAL A 725 -9.46 -18.14 -31.80
C VAL A 725 -10.45 -19.24 -31.39
N SER A 726 -10.29 -19.84 -30.20
CA SER A 726 -11.19 -20.88 -29.64
C SER A 726 -12.12 -20.32 -28.56
#